data_AF-G4CG56-F1
#
_entry.id   AF-G4CG56-F1
#
_cell.length_a   1.000
_cell.length_b   1.000
_cell.length_c   1.000
_cell.angle_alpha   90.00
_cell.angle_beta   90.00
_cell.angle_gamma   90.00
#
_symmetry.space_group_name_H-M   'P 1'
#
loop_
_entity.id
_entity.type
_entity.pdbx_description
1 polymer ?
#
loop_
_entity_poly.entity_id
_entity_poly.type
_entity_poly.pdbx_seq_one_letter_code
_entity_poly.pdbx_strand_id
1 'polypeptide(L)'
;MTYEEFLQAKMPLAKFDGYDIDLSEINPMLKPHQKAVVQWAVKGGNRAIFEAFGLGKTMQQIEIVRIMQAKAGGKALIVCPLGVRQEFKRDGQKLGVDFQFIRRPEEMDGGDFYLTNYESVRDGKLDPSLFAVVSLDEASVLRSYGSKTYQEFLPLFRNVKHKFVATATPSPNRYKELIHYAGFLGIMDTGQSLTRFFQRDSTKANNLTLYPHKEQEFWLWLNSWAVFLQRPSDLGFDDTGYDLPEMKLVYHEVKTQHELAGADKFGQILLFKDAAIGLQSAAAEKRDSLPARMAKMQEILAADPDSHYILWHDLETERHAIQKAVPESVAIYGSQDLDKREQAIIDFSDGKFKYLSAKPSIAGSGCNFQRHCHKAIFTGIGYSFNDFIQAVHRIHRFLQTEQVEIHIIYSEAEREILRTLEEKWANHKHMVDNMTEIIKQHGLNQLSLSDVLTRTIGIERIEASGERYTLANNDCVLEAQRQPENHVDLIVTSIPFSNHYEYTPSYNDFGHTDDNDHFWAQMDYLTPELKRILKPGRIYACHVKDRILFGNVTGAGAPTVSPFHCEAIMHGIKHGFDYMGMITVVTDVVRENNQTYRLGWTEMTKDGTKMGVGSPEYIILFRKPQTDRTRGYADIPVKHSKDEYTRARWQIDAHAFWRSSGDRQLSPAELAALPPDKLSRAFTDWTLKNVYDYETHVRIGEELETRGALPSSFMSLAPGSGDGMVWHDINRMLTLNGQQKARNVQLHLCPIQTDIVDRLIERYSNPGELVYDPFCGLGTVPYRAVKMGRKGQGSELNPGYFLDSVQYLKAAEQEVQMPSLFDFMEAPAA
;
A
#
# COMPACT_ATOMS: atom_id res chain seq x y z
N MET A 1 -20.99 -2.27 -23.43
CA MET A 1 -20.72 -1.57 -22.18
C MET A 1 -20.59 -0.09 -22.50
N THR A 2 -21.24 0.78 -21.75
CA THR A 2 -21.04 2.24 -21.83
C THR A 2 -19.80 2.63 -21.02
N TYR A 3 -19.30 3.87 -21.20
CA TYR A 3 -18.18 4.35 -20.37
C TYR A 3 -18.56 4.40 -18.88
N GLU A 4 -19.81 4.77 -18.57
CA GLU A 4 -20.31 4.78 -17.19
C GLU A 4 -20.40 3.38 -16.56
N GLU A 5 -20.93 2.39 -17.29
CA GLU A 5 -20.95 0.99 -16.86
C GLU A 5 -19.52 0.45 -16.63
N PHE A 6 -18.57 0.87 -17.47
CA PHE A 6 -17.16 0.50 -17.33
C PHE A 6 -16.53 1.11 -16.06
N LEU A 7 -16.80 2.38 -15.77
CA LEU A 7 -16.32 3.03 -14.54
C LEU A 7 -16.95 2.42 -13.28
N GLN A 8 -18.24 2.05 -13.33
CA GLN A 8 -18.90 1.32 -12.24
C GLN A 8 -18.28 -0.07 -12.02
N ALA A 9 -17.87 -0.77 -13.08
CA ALA A 9 -17.21 -2.07 -12.98
C ALA A 9 -15.83 -2.03 -12.29
N LYS A 10 -15.17 -0.86 -12.22
CA LYS A 10 -13.91 -0.66 -11.46
C LYS A 10 -14.07 -0.64 -9.94
N MET A 11 -15.30 -0.54 -9.43
CA MET A 11 -15.56 -0.47 -7.99
C MET A 11 -15.26 -1.83 -7.34
N PRO A 12 -14.30 -1.95 -6.41
CA PRO A 12 -13.91 -3.21 -5.78
C PRO A 12 -14.89 -3.60 -4.67
N LEU A 13 -16.17 -3.76 -5.04
CA LEU A 13 -17.17 -4.32 -4.16
C LEU A 13 -16.93 -5.82 -4.01
N ALA A 14 -16.97 -6.30 -2.76
CA ALA A 14 -16.80 -7.71 -2.45
C ALA A 14 -17.87 -8.56 -3.14
N LYS A 15 -17.47 -9.30 -4.20
CA LYS A 15 -18.37 -10.14 -5.00
C LYS A 15 -19.07 -11.19 -4.12
N PHE A 16 -20.37 -11.34 -4.33
CA PHE A 16 -21.20 -12.31 -3.63
C PHE A 16 -21.11 -13.68 -4.32
N ASP A 17 -20.17 -14.52 -3.88
CA ASP A 17 -20.12 -15.93 -4.28
C ASP A 17 -20.72 -16.86 -3.20
N GLY A 18 -21.46 -16.30 -2.24
CA GLY A 18 -22.14 -17.03 -1.16
C GLY A 18 -23.56 -17.48 -1.51
N TYR A 19 -24.36 -17.72 -0.47
CA TYR A 19 -25.72 -18.26 -0.58
C TYR A 19 -26.72 -17.44 0.22
N ASP A 20 -27.87 -17.13 -0.37
CA ASP A 20 -29.02 -16.64 0.40
C ASP A 20 -29.62 -17.77 1.25
N ILE A 21 -29.88 -17.47 2.53
CA ILE A 21 -30.44 -18.39 3.52
C ILE A 21 -31.55 -17.72 4.33
N ASP A 22 -32.52 -18.51 4.78
CA ASP A 22 -33.52 -18.05 5.74
C ASP A 22 -33.00 -18.13 7.19
N LEU A 23 -33.52 -17.27 8.08
CA LEU A 23 -33.14 -17.27 9.49
C LEU A 23 -33.51 -18.57 10.23
N SER A 24 -34.45 -19.36 9.69
CA SER A 24 -34.80 -20.70 10.20
C SER A 24 -33.77 -21.79 9.86
N GLU A 25 -32.89 -21.56 8.87
CA GLU A 25 -31.76 -22.46 8.59
C GLU A 25 -30.63 -22.31 9.63
N ILE A 26 -30.65 -21.22 10.41
CA ILE A 26 -29.68 -20.90 11.46
C ILE A 26 -30.17 -21.43 12.81
N ASN A 27 -29.30 -22.15 13.52
CA ASN A 27 -29.59 -22.84 14.76
C ASN A 27 -30.23 -21.89 15.80
N PRO A 28 -31.34 -22.29 16.45
CA PRO A 28 -32.08 -21.43 17.38
C PRO A 28 -31.28 -21.02 18.63
N MET A 29 -30.18 -21.69 18.97
CA MET A 29 -29.30 -21.34 20.09
C MET A 29 -28.53 -20.02 19.89
N LEU A 30 -28.38 -19.54 18.65
CA LEU A 30 -27.68 -18.28 18.38
C LEU A 30 -28.57 -17.08 18.76
N LYS A 31 -27.95 -16.06 19.37
CA LYS A 31 -28.63 -14.79 19.69
C LYS A 31 -28.96 -13.98 18.42
N PRO A 32 -29.90 -13.01 18.46
CA PRO A 32 -30.33 -12.26 17.28
C PRO A 32 -29.19 -11.62 16.46
N HIS A 33 -28.22 -10.97 17.10
CA HIS A 33 -27.06 -10.37 16.42
C HIS A 33 -26.17 -11.42 15.75
N GLN A 34 -25.97 -12.57 16.41
CA GLN A 34 -25.21 -13.70 15.87
C GLN A 34 -25.87 -14.24 14.60
N LYS A 35 -27.21 -14.36 14.60
CA LYS A 35 -27.94 -14.83 13.41
C LYS A 35 -27.82 -13.85 12.23
N ALA A 36 -27.88 -12.54 12.50
CA ALA A 36 -27.69 -11.52 11.47
C ALA A 36 -26.27 -11.57 10.85
N VAL A 37 -25.23 -11.71 11.67
CA VAL A 37 -23.85 -11.83 11.20
C VAL A 37 -23.63 -13.15 10.44
N VAL A 38 -24.18 -14.28 10.91
CA VAL A 38 -24.13 -15.56 10.20
C VAL A 38 -24.81 -15.47 8.83
N GLN A 39 -26.00 -14.87 8.74
CA GLN A 39 -26.72 -14.69 7.47
C GLN A 39 -25.92 -13.83 6.49
N TRP A 40 -25.38 -12.70 6.95
CA TRP A 40 -24.52 -11.82 6.15
C TRP A 40 -23.22 -12.51 5.71
N ALA A 41 -22.63 -13.35 6.58
CA ALA A 41 -21.42 -14.10 6.28
C ALA A 41 -21.65 -15.15 5.20
N VAL A 42 -22.71 -15.97 5.35
CA VAL A 42 -23.08 -17.01 4.39
C VAL A 42 -23.47 -16.41 3.03
N LYS A 43 -24.22 -15.29 3.01
CA LYS A 43 -24.53 -14.55 1.77
C LYS A 43 -23.29 -13.99 1.09
N GLY A 44 -22.31 -13.51 1.87
CA GLY A 44 -21.04 -13.02 1.36
C GLY A 44 -20.12 -14.10 0.77
N GLY A 45 -20.15 -15.33 1.32
CA GLY A 45 -19.34 -16.48 0.87
C GLY A 45 -17.84 -16.38 1.19
N ASN A 46 -17.29 -15.16 1.26
CA ASN A 46 -15.95 -14.82 1.71
C ASN A 46 -16.01 -13.58 2.63
N ARG A 47 -15.84 -13.74 3.96
CA ARG A 47 -16.09 -12.67 4.95
C ARG A 47 -15.20 -12.74 6.20
N ALA A 48 -14.99 -11.56 6.82
CA ALA A 48 -14.30 -11.40 8.10
C ALA A 48 -15.26 -11.02 9.24
N ILE A 49 -15.01 -11.57 10.42
CA ILE A 49 -15.82 -11.44 11.64
C ILE A 49 -14.90 -10.92 12.76
N PHE A 50 -14.86 -9.60 12.89
CA PHE A 50 -13.97 -8.88 13.82
C PHE A 50 -14.76 -8.36 15.02
N GLU A 51 -15.17 -9.29 15.88
CA GLU A 51 -16.05 -9.01 17.02
C GLU A 51 -15.29 -8.93 18.35
N ALA A 52 -15.79 -8.15 19.31
CA ALA A 52 -15.29 -8.12 20.69
C ALA A 52 -15.29 -9.50 21.39
N PHE A 53 -14.53 -9.60 22.49
CA PHE A 53 -14.35 -10.84 23.24
C PHE A 53 -15.65 -11.32 23.89
N GLY A 54 -16.14 -12.49 23.45
CA GLY A 54 -17.32 -13.14 23.99
C GLY A 54 -18.62 -12.92 23.21
N LEU A 55 -18.63 -12.15 22.10
CA LEU A 55 -19.84 -11.94 21.28
C LEU A 55 -20.40 -13.24 20.64
N GLY A 56 -19.65 -14.33 20.72
CA GLY A 56 -20.04 -15.67 20.28
C GLY A 56 -19.36 -16.15 19.01
N LYS A 57 -18.23 -15.53 18.63
CA LYS A 57 -17.42 -15.88 17.43
C LYS A 57 -17.32 -17.39 17.18
N THR A 58 -16.97 -18.21 18.17
CA THR A 58 -16.84 -19.67 18.04
C THR A 58 -18.14 -20.30 17.51
N MET A 59 -19.29 -19.99 18.15
CA MET A 59 -20.61 -20.49 17.74
C MET A 59 -20.99 -20.00 16.33
N GLN A 60 -20.71 -18.73 16.00
CA GLN A 60 -20.99 -18.17 14.69
C GLN A 60 -20.13 -18.81 13.58
N GLN A 61 -18.84 -18.99 13.85
CA GLN A 61 -17.88 -19.55 12.89
C GLN A 61 -18.20 -21.01 12.58
N ILE A 62 -18.54 -21.81 13.60
CA ILE A 62 -19.02 -23.19 13.41
C ILE A 62 -20.30 -23.20 12.58
N GLU A 63 -21.26 -22.33 12.90
CA GLU A 63 -22.55 -22.28 12.22
C GLU A 63 -22.44 -21.87 10.74
N ILE A 64 -21.59 -20.87 10.44
CA ILE A 64 -21.26 -20.48 9.06
C ILE A 64 -20.64 -21.65 8.32
N VAL A 65 -19.68 -22.34 8.94
CA VAL A 65 -19.01 -23.50 8.32
C VAL A 65 -20.00 -24.65 8.09
N ARG A 66 -20.91 -24.92 9.02
CA ARG A 66 -22.00 -25.91 8.89
C ARG A 66 -22.90 -25.60 7.69
N ILE A 67 -23.40 -24.35 7.60
CA ILE A 67 -24.32 -23.95 6.53
C ILE A 67 -23.60 -23.90 5.19
N MET A 68 -22.40 -23.32 5.13
CA MET A 68 -21.61 -23.24 3.89
C MET A 68 -21.22 -24.63 3.37
N GLN A 69 -20.86 -25.57 4.23
CA GLN A 69 -20.58 -26.95 3.82
C GLN A 69 -21.85 -27.63 3.26
N ALA A 70 -23.00 -27.45 3.90
CA ALA A 70 -24.26 -28.00 3.43
C ALA A 70 -24.72 -27.41 2.07
N LYS A 71 -24.39 -26.14 1.78
CA LYS A 71 -24.77 -25.45 0.52
C LYS A 71 -23.75 -25.67 -0.61
N ALA A 72 -22.45 -25.67 -0.31
CA ALA A 72 -21.38 -25.83 -1.30
C ALA A 72 -21.01 -27.31 -1.56
N GLY A 73 -21.32 -28.21 -0.64
CA GLY A 73 -20.85 -29.59 -0.63
C GLY A 73 -19.37 -29.72 -0.29
N GLY A 74 -18.86 -30.95 -0.31
CA GLY A 74 -17.47 -31.24 0.04
C GLY A 74 -17.21 -31.16 1.55
N LYS A 75 -15.94 -30.89 1.91
CA LYS A 75 -15.46 -30.94 3.30
C LYS A 75 -15.09 -29.55 3.82
N ALA A 76 -15.17 -29.38 5.12
CA ALA A 76 -14.93 -28.13 5.83
C ALA A 76 -13.74 -28.23 6.79
N LEU A 77 -12.96 -27.15 6.89
CA LEU A 77 -11.82 -27.03 7.79
C LEU A 77 -11.89 -25.75 8.62
N ILE A 78 -11.62 -25.85 9.92
CA ILE A 78 -11.25 -24.69 10.74
C ILE A 78 -9.78 -24.83 11.15
N VAL A 79 -8.97 -23.83 10.82
CA VAL A 79 -7.58 -23.70 11.27
C VAL A 79 -7.58 -22.83 12.51
N CYS A 80 -7.16 -23.38 13.65
CA CYS A 80 -7.25 -22.72 14.94
C CYS A 80 -5.99 -22.96 15.80
N PRO A 81 -5.71 -22.12 16.82
CA PRO A 81 -4.71 -22.44 17.83
C PRO A 81 -5.01 -23.78 18.51
N LEU A 82 -3.98 -24.55 18.92
CA LEU A 82 -4.19 -25.85 19.57
C LEU A 82 -5.06 -25.75 20.84
N GLY A 83 -4.96 -24.65 21.59
CA GLY A 83 -5.68 -24.44 22.85
C GLY A 83 -7.19 -24.26 22.73
N VAL A 84 -7.75 -23.94 21.55
CA VAL A 84 -9.22 -23.83 21.34
C VAL A 84 -9.87 -25.12 20.82
N ARG A 85 -9.08 -26.15 20.46
CA ARG A 85 -9.57 -27.40 19.86
C ARG A 85 -10.72 -28.05 20.64
N GLN A 86 -10.66 -28.02 21.97
CA GLN A 86 -11.71 -28.59 22.83
C GLN A 86 -12.99 -27.73 22.82
N GLU A 87 -12.86 -26.40 22.76
CA GLU A 87 -13.99 -25.46 22.67
C GLU A 87 -14.77 -25.71 21.38
N PHE A 88 -14.09 -25.76 20.22
CA PHE A 88 -14.70 -26.07 18.93
C PHE A 88 -15.40 -27.43 18.89
N LYS A 89 -14.82 -28.49 19.48
CA LYS A 89 -15.49 -29.79 19.60
C LYS A 89 -16.75 -29.72 20.45
N ARG A 90 -16.68 -29.09 21.63
CA ARG A 90 -17.80 -29.00 22.58
C ARG A 90 -18.95 -28.14 22.05
N ASP A 91 -18.63 -27.03 21.40
CA ASP A 91 -19.62 -26.10 20.86
C ASP A 91 -20.16 -26.60 19.51
N GLY A 92 -19.33 -27.31 18.73
CA GLY A 92 -19.76 -28.07 17.55
C GLY A 92 -20.86 -29.05 17.89
N GLN A 93 -20.69 -29.87 18.93
CA GLN A 93 -21.70 -30.84 19.36
C GLN A 93 -23.06 -30.21 19.70
N LYS A 94 -23.08 -28.99 20.26
CA LYS A 94 -24.34 -28.24 20.50
C LYS A 94 -25.05 -27.83 19.21
N LEU A 95 -24.28 -27.59 18.15
CA LEU A 95 -24.74 -27.20 16.81
C LEU A 95 -24.93 -28.40 15.86
N GLY A 96 -24.72 -29.64 16.34
CA GLY A 96 -24.85 -30.85 15.53
C GLY A 96 -23.64 -31.12 14.62
N VAL A 97 -22.48 -30.54 14.91
CA VAL A 97 -21.22 -30.66 14.16
C VAL A 97 -20.20 -31.43 14.99
N ASP A 98 -19.80 -32.63 14.56
CA ASP A 98 -18.67 -33.33 15.18
C ASP A 98 -17.38 -33.07 14.39
N PHE A 99 -16.35 -32.63 15.11
CA PHE A 99 -15.10 -32.14 14.54
C PHE A 99 -13.96 -33.13 14.75
N GLN A 100 -13.41 -33.70 13.68
CA GLN A 100 -12.18 -34.48 13.76
C GLN A 100 -10.95 -33.55 13.73
N PHE A 101 -9.97 -33.73 14.63
CA PHE A 101 -8.71 -32.97 14.55
C PHE A 101 -7.68 -33.75 13.73
N ILE A 102 -7.14 -33.12 12.68
CA ILE A 102 -6.19 -33.69 11.74
C ILE A 102 -4.97 -32.80 11.55
N ARG A 103 -3.83 -33.42 11.20
CA ARG A 103 -2.56 -32.78 10.83
C ARG A 103 -2.14 -33.12 9.40
N ARG A 104 -2.76 -34.14 8.80
CA ARG A 104 -2.49 -34.64 7.44
C ARG A 104 -3.76 -35.21 6.81
N PRO A 105 -3.84 -35.31 5.46
CA PRO A 105 -4.99 -35.91 4.78
C PRO A 105 -5.24 -37.38 5.16
N GLU A 106 -4.19 -38.14 5.49
CA GLU A 106 -4.32 -39.57 5.83
C GLU A 106 -5.03 -39.82 7.17
N GLU A 107 -5.19 -38.79 8.01
CA GLU A 107 -5.89 -38.87 9.29
C GLU A 107 -7.42 -38.71 9.13
N MET A 108 -7.92 -38.37 7.93
CA MET A 108 -9.34 -38.08 7.67
C MET A 108 -10.21 -39.35 7.71
N ASP A 109 -11.19 -39.39 8.60
CA ASP A 109 -12.07 -40.56 8.83
C ASP A 109 -13.25 -40.69 7.84
N GLY A 110 -13.41 -39.73 6.93
CA GLY A 110 -14.50 -39.67 5.96
C GLY A 110 -15.63 -38.72 6.34
N GLY A 111 -15.70 -38.23 7.58
CA GLY A 111 -16.62 -37.19 8.03
C GLY A 111 -16.41 -35.85 7.31
N ASP A 112 -17.24 -34.84 7.58
CA ASP A 112 -17.25 -33.60 6.78
C ASP A 112 -16.60 -32.38 7.45
N PHE A 113 -16.36 -32.42 8.76
CA PHE A 113 -15.91 -31.27 9.55
C PHE A 113 -14.58 -31.54 10.28
N TYR A 114 -13.58 -30.73 9.97
CA TYR A 114 -12.21 -30.93 10.42
C TYR A 114 -11.64 -29.71 11.15
N LEU A 115 -10.77 -29.97 12.11
CA LEU A 115 -9.94 -28.98 12.80
C LEU A 115 -8.47 -29.25 12.50
N THR A 116 -7.68 -28.19 12.35
CA THR A 116 -6.22 -28.29 12.30
C THR A 116 -5.54 -27.09 12.94
N ASN A 117 -4.23 -27.15 13.10
CA ASN A 117 -3.39 -26.06 13.58
C ASN A 117 -2.60 -25.38 12.46
N TYR A 118 -2.26 -24.12 12.66
CA TYR A 118 -1.52 -23.29 11.69
C TYR A 118 -0.22 -23.93 11.21
N GLU A 119 0.51 -24.65 12.07
CA GLU A 119 1.76 -25.32 11.69
C GLU A 119 1.55 -26.45 10.67
N SER A 120 0.42 -27.17 10.72
CA SER A 120 0.17 -28.28 9.77
C SER A 120 -0.06 -27.77 8.34
N VAL A 121 -0.78 -26.64 8.21
CA VAL A 121 -0.98 -25.98 6.91
C VAL A 121 0.29 -25.29 6.44
N ARG A 122 0.94 -24.47 7.31
CA ARG A 122 2.18 -23.75 6.98
C ARG A 122 3.29 -24.68 6.53
N ASP A 123 3.49 -25.80 7.23
CA ASP A 123 4.56 -26.76 6.91
C ASP A 123 4.23 -27.66 5.71
N GLY A 124 3.12 -27.39 4.99
CA GLY A 124 2.70 -28.16 3.80
C GLY A 124 2.23 -29.59 4.10
N LYS A 125 1.89 -29.91 5.36
CA LYS A 125 1.48 -31.26 5.79
C LYS A 125 0.00 -31.54 5.50
N LEU A 126 -0.81 -30.49 5.39
CA LEU A 126 -2.22 -30.54 5.03
C LEU A 126 -2.51 -29.43 4.02
N ASP A 127 -2.98 -29.81 2.82
CA ASP A 127 -3.37 -28.87 1.77
C ASP A 127 -4.80 -28.35 2.02
N PRO A 128 -5.00 -27.02 2.19
CA PRO A 128 -6.33 -26.43 2.32
C PRO A 128 -7.22 -26.62 1.08
N SER A 129 -6.65 -26.87 -0.10
CA SER A 129 -7.41 -27.02 -1.36
C SER A 129 -8.33 -28.25 -1.38
N LEU A 130 -8.13 -29.20 -0.46
CA LEU A 130 -8.98 -30.37 -0.24
C LEU A 130 -10.35 -30.02 0.38
N PHE A 131 -10.54 -28.78 0.84
CA PHE A 131 -11.73 -28.33 1.55
C PHE A 131 -12.47 -27.25 0.75
N ALA A 132 -13.80 -27.40 0.64
CA ALA A 132 -14.65 -26.43 -0.06
C ALA A 132 -14.85 -25.14 0.75
N VAL A 133 -14.78 -25.27 2.09
CA VAL A 133 -14.96 -24.18 3.05
C VAL A 133 -13.81 -24.21 4.06
N VAL A 134 -13.10 -23.10 4.23
CA VAL A 134 -12.05 -22.97 5.24
C VAL A 134 -12.26 -21.73 6.09
N SER A 135 -12.11 -21.87 7.41
CA SER A 135 -12.18 -20.76 8.36
C SER A 135 -10.89 -20.65 9.18
N LEU A 136 -10.42 -19.43 9.42
CA LEU A 136 -9.27 -19.15 10.27
C LEU A 136 -9.75 -18.53 11.59
N ASP A 137 -9.48 -19.19 12.72
CA ASP A 137 -9.70 -18.64 14.06
C ASP A 137 -8.41 -18.01 14.62
N GLU A 138 -8.55 -16.82 15.22
CA GLU A 138 -7.47 -15.97 15.75
C GLU A 138 -6.23 -15.92 14.85
N ALA A 139 -6.46 -15.49 13.59
CA ALA A 139 -5.51 -15.45 12.47
C ALA A 139 -4.36 -14.43 12.61
N SER A 140 -3.72 -14.42 13.78
CA SER A 140 -2.50 -13.70 14.13
C SER A 140 -1.34 -13.93 13.15
N VAL A 141 -1.28 -15.12 12.52
CA VAL A 141 -0.32 -15.47 11.47
C VAL A 141 -0.37 -14.52 10.26
N LEU A 142 -1.53 -13.90 9.97
CA LEU A 142 -1.69 -12.95 8.84
C LEU A 142 -1.12 -11.54 9.12
N ARG A 143 -0.67 -11.27 10.35
CA ARG A 143 -0.27 -9.92 10.81
C ARG A 143 1.22 -9.61 10.56
N SER A 144 2.09 -10.61 10.65
CA SER A 144 3.56 -10.40 10.60
C SER A 144 4.12 -10.37 9.16
N TYR A 145 3.89 -9.27 8.44
CA TYR A 145 4.49 -9.06 7.12
C TYR A 145 6.03 -9.07 7.18
N GLY A 146 6.66 -10.02 6.48
CA GLY A 146 8.12 -10.08 6.30
C GLY A 146 8.77 -11.42 6.68
N SER A 147 8.06 -12.34 7.35
CA SER A 147 8.55 -13.71 7.55
C SER A 147 8.30 -14.58 6.31
N LYS A 148 9.24 -15.47 5.97
CA LYS A 148 9.10 -16.46 4.88
C LYS A 148 7.75 -17.20 4.94
N THR A 149 7.42 -17.64 6.16
CA THR A 149 6.15 -18.22 6.59
C THR A 149 4.90 -17.56 6.00
N TYR A 150 4.85 -16.22 5.91
CA TYR A 150 3.65 -15.52 5.42
C TYR A 150 3.51 -15.57 3.89
N GLN A 151 4.62 -15.42 3.16
CA GLN A 151 4.63 -15.46 1.69
C GLN A 151 4.28 -16.86 1.15
N GLU A 152 4.63 -17.89 1.91
CA GLU A 152 4.31 -19.29 1.60
C GLU A 152 2.88 -19.67 2.01
N PHE A 153 2.28 -19.02 3.01
CA PHE A 153 0.95 -19.39 3.56
C PHE A 153 -0.25 -18.94 2.70
N LEU A 154 -0.29 -17.67 2.24
CA LEU A 154 -1.43 -17.17 1.46
C LEU A 154 -1.69 -17.93 0.14
N PRO A 155 -0.67 -18.30 -0.67
CA PRO A 155 -0.89 -19.05 -1.91
C PRO A 155 -1.60 -20.40 -1.73
N LEU A 156 -1.47 -21.05 -0.57
CA LEU A 156 -2.12 -22.34 -0.27
C LEU A 156 -3.67 -22.24 -0.30
N PHE A 157 -4.22 -21.05 -0.02
CA PHE A 157 -5.66 -20.81 0.00
C PHE A 157 -6.20 -20.23 -1.31
N ARG A 158 -5.38 -20.14 -2.37
CA ARG A 158 -5.77 -19.57 -3.66
C ARG A 158 -6.92 -20.33 -4.32
N ASN A 159 -6.93 -21.66 -4.17
CA ASN A 159 -7.92 -22.55 -4.77
C ASN A 159 -9.14 -22.82 -3.87
N VAL A 160 -9.15 -22.30 -2.63
CA VAL A 160 -10.29 -22.45 -1.71
C VAL A 160 -11.36 -21.42 -2.06
N LYS A 161 -12.56 -21.88 -2.40
CA LYS A 161 -13.66 -21.04 -2.88
C LYS A 161 -14.31 -20.19 -1.77
N HIS A 162 -14.53 -20.79 -0.59
CA HIS A 162 -15.22 -20.13 0.53
C HIS A 162 -14.29 -20.04 1.74
N LYS A 163 -14.00 -18.81 2.15
CA LYS A 163 -12.97 -18.47 3.15
C LYS A 163 -13.52 -17.52 4.18
N PHE A 164 -13.25 -17.80 5.44
CA PHE A 164 -13.72 -17.00 6.56
C PHE A 164 -12.58 -16.73 7.54
N VAL A 165 -12.64 -15.60 8.24
CA VAL A 165 -11.70 -15.30 9.32
C VAL A 165 -12.45 -14.69 10.51
N ALA A 166 -12.16 -15.20 11.70
CA ALA A 166 -12.65 -14.65 12.97
C ALA A 166 -11.45 -14.24 13.84
N THR A 167 -11.50 -13.04 14.42
CA THR A 167 -10.51 -12.61 15.44
C THR A 167 -11.11 -11.52 16.31
N ALA A 168 -10.70 -11.49 17.58
CA ALA A 168 -11.13 -10.43 18.48
C ALA A 168 -10.34 -9.12 18.32
N THR A 169 -9.13 -9.19 17.78
CA THR A 169 -8.17 -8.08 17.78
C THR A 169 -7.51 -7.89 16.42
N PRO A 170 -8.21 -7.42 15.37
CA PRO A 170 -7.54 -6.99 14.14
C PRO A 170 -6.46 -5.96 14.51
N SER A 171 -5.19 -6.37 14.40
CA SER A 171 -4.10 -5.71 15.13
C SER A 171 -3.79 -4.32 14.53
N PRO A 172 -3.83 -3.25 15.34
CA PRO A 172 -3.85 -1.88 14.82
C PRO A 172 -2.47 -1.23 14.76
N ASN A 173 -1.36 -1.98 14.63
CA ASN A 173 -0.05 -1.33 14.55
C ASN A 173 0.14 -0.57 13.22
N ARG A 174 -0.48 -1.04 12.13
CA ARG A 174 -0.56 -0.37 10.80
C ARG A 174 -1.85 -0.83 10.10
N TYR A 175 -2.60 0.06 9.45
CA TYR A 175 -3.78 -0.34 8.64
C TYR A 175 -3.43 -1.37 7.53
N LYS A 176 -2.14 -1.47 7.17
CA LYS A 176 -1.57 -2.54 6.34
C LYS A 176 -1.90 -3.97 6.82
N GLU A 177 -2.13 -4.21 8.12
CA GLU A 177 -2.52 -5.54 8.60
C GLU A 177 -3.95 -5.91 8.18
N LEU A 178 -4.83 -4.93 7.91
CA LEU A 178 -6.22 -5.17 7.49
C LEU A 178 -6.30 -5.70 6.05
N ILE A 179 -5.50 -5.15 5.13
CA ILE A 179 -5.49 -5.59 3.72
C ILE A 179 -4.96 -7.02 3.52
N HIS A 180 -4.28 -7.59 4.53
CA HIS A 180 -3.83 -8.99 4.48
C HIS A 180 -5.00 -9.98 4.67
N TYR A 181 -6.03 -9.60 5.44
CA TYR A 181 -7.28 -10.36 5.49
C TYR A 181 -8.04 -10.26 4.16
N ALA A 182 -8.05 -9.08 3.51
CA ALA A 182 -8.64 -8.92 2.17
C ALA A 182 -7.96 -9.84 1.14
N GLY A 183 -6.62 -9.93 1.17
CA GLY A 183 -5.84 -10.83 0.32
C GLY A 183 -6.14 -12.31 0.58
N PHE A 184 -6.24 -12.74 1.84
CA PHE A 184 -6.67 -14.09 2.19
C PHE A 184 -8.07 -14.42 1.65
N LEU A 185 -9.04 -13.54 1.91
CA LEU A 185 -10.43 -13.71 1.49
C LEU A 185 -10.60 -13.63 -0.04
N GLY A 186 -9.65 -13.04 -0.77
CA GLY A 186 -9.72 -12.85 -2.22
C GLY A 186 -10.51 -11.62 -2.65
N ILE A 187 -10.64 -10.62 -1.77
CA ILE A 187 -11.37 -9.37 -2.05
C ILE A 187 -10.55 -8.42 -2.93
N MET A 188 -9.25 -8.28 -2.63
CA MET A 188 -8.29 -7.48 -3.39
C MET A 188 -6.89 -8.04 -3.14
N ASP A 189 -6.00 -7.98 -4.13
CA ASP A 189 -4.61 -8.33 -3.91
C ASP A 189 -3.94 -7.40 -2.88
N THR A 190 -2.98 -7.91 -2.10
CA THR A 190 -2.25 -7.12 -1.11
C THR A 190 -1.37 -6.05 -1.76
N GLY A 191 -0.75 -6.32 -2.91
CA GLY A 191 0.03 -5.33 -3.65
C GLY A 191 -0.85 -4.20 -4.18
N GLN A 192 -1.98 -4.55 -4.81
CA GLN A 192 -2.98 -3.59 -5.30
C GLN A 192 -3.57 -2.74 -4.15
N SER A 193 -3.91 -3.38 -3.01
CA SER A 193 -4.41 -2.68 -1.83
C SER A 193 -3.39 -1.69 -1.24
N LEU A 194 -2.09 -2.03 -1.32
CA LEU A 194 -1.01 -1.13 -0.88
C LEU A 194 -0.88 0.09 -1.80
N THR A 195 -0.91 -0.06 -3.12
CA THR A 195 -0.81 1.07 -4.05
C THR A 195 -2.02 1.99 -3.99
N ARG A 196 -3.22 1.42 -3.83
CA ARG A 196 -4.49 2.15 -3.80
C ARG A 196 -4.71 3.01 -2.55
N PHE A 197 -4.41 2.45 -1.38
CA PHE A 197 -4.78 3.09 -0.11
C PHE A 197 -3.59 3.73 0.61
N PHE A 198 -2.34 3.38 0.30
CA PHE A 198 -1.17 3.77 1.11
C PHE A 198 -0.08 4.54 0.35
N GLN A 199 0.34 5.64 0.94
CA GLN A 199 1.50 6.42 0.50
C GLN A 199 2.82 5.79 0.97
N ARG A 200 3.84 5.79 0.09
CA ARG A 200 5.22 5.45 0.47
C ARG A 200 5.95 6.63 1.11
N ASP A 201 6.42 6.45 2.35
CA ASP A 201 7.44 7.32 2.95
C ASP A 201 8.77 7.15 2.20
N SER A 202 9.25 8.24 1.60
CA SER A 202 10.49 8.27 0.81
C SER A 202 11.76 8.13 1.65
N THR A 203 11.66 8.24 2.98
CA THR A 203 12.79 8.09 3.93
C THR A 203 12.86 6.71 4.57
N LYS A 204 11.73 5.98 4.66
CA LYS A 204 11.63 4.66 5.30
C LYS A 204 10.71 3.72 4.52
N ALA A 205 11.28 2.84 3.71
CA ALA A 205 10.56 1.94 2.78
C ALA A 205 9.47 1.01 3.38
N ASN A 206 9.40 0.87 4.72
CA ASN A 206 8.38 0.08 5.43
C ASN A 206 7.38 0.93 6.25
N ASN A 207 7.46 2.26 6.17
CA ASN A 207 6.53 3.19 6.80
C ASN A 207 5.51 3.62 5.73
N LEU A 208 4.31 3.03 5.79
CA LEU A 208 3.24 3.28 4.82
C LEU A 208 2.05 3.88 5.55
N THR A 209 1.65 5.08 5.17
CA THR A 209 0.53 5.82 5.75
C THR A 209 -0.67 5.77 4.82
N LEU A 210 -1.88 5.59 5.38
CA LEU A 210 -3.12 5.70 4.62
C LEU A 210 -3.22 7.12 4.01
N TYR A 211 -3.62 7.24 2.74
CA TYR A 211 -3.86 8.55 2.14
C TYR A 211 -5.03 9.24 2.88
N PRO A 212 -4.88 10.46 3.42
CA PRO A 212 -5.94 11.10 4.21
C PRO A 212 -7.27 11.26 3.45
N HIS A 213 -7.20 11.50 2.13
CA HIS A 213 -8.37 11.62 1.27
C HIS A 213 -8.99 10.27 0.85
N LYS A 214 -8.32 9.14 1.10
CA LYS A 214 -8.83 7.77 0.88
C LYS A 214 -9.37 7.13 2.16
N GLU A 215 -9.25 7.77 3.32
CA GLU A 215 -9.61 7.14 4.60
C GLU A 215 -11.08 6.69 4.65
N GLN A 216 -12.01 7.54 4.23
CA GLN A 216 -13.42 7.18 4.15
C GLN A 216 -13.67 6.03 3.14
N GLU A 217 -13.05 6.05 1.96
CA GLU A 217 -13.15 4.97 0.97
C GLU A 217 -12.63 3.64 1.53
N PHE A 218 -11.48 3.67 2.21
CA PHE A 218 -10.87 2.49 2.84
C PHE A 218 -11.79 1.86 3.87
N TRP A 219 -12.42 2.66 4.73
CA TRP A 219 -13.34 2.15 5.74
C TRP A 219 -14.66 1.61 5.16
N LEU A 220 -15.22 2.26 4.12
CA LEU A 220 -16.41 1.75 3.41
C LEU A 220 -16.10 0.44 2.65
N TRP A 221 -14.93 0.37 1.99
CA TRP A 221 -14.44 -0.85 1.36
C TRP A 221 -14.26 -1.98 2.39
N LEU A 222 -13.66 -1.70 3.54
CA LEU A 222 -13.48 -2.65 4.63
C LEU A 222 -14.83 -3.19 5.16
N ASN A 223 -15.80 -2.31 5.41
CA ASN A 223 -17.15 -2.71 5.84
C ASN A 223 -17.89 -3.58 4.81
N SER A 224 -17.54 -3.49 3.52
CA SER A 224 -18.17 -4.33 2.49
C SER A 224 -17.89 -5.84 2.66
N TRP A 225 -16.83 -6.23 3.37
CA TRP A 225 -16.40 -7.62 3.58
C TRP A 225 -16.05 -8.01 5.02
N ALA A 226 -15.94 -7.05 5.94
CA ALA A 226 -15.63 -7.28 7.36
C ALA A 226 -16.66 -6.61 8.28
N VAL A 227 -17.21 -7.37 9.23
CA VAL A 227 -18.04 -6.81 10.31
C VAL A 227 -17.19 -6.54 11.55
N PHE A 228 -17.35 -5.35 12.14
CA PHE A 228 -16.63 -4.91 13.35
C PHE A 228 -17.62 -4.67 14.48
N LEU A 229 -17.90 -5.69 15.29
CA LEU A 229 -18.95 -5.61 16.32
C LEU A 229 -18.34 -5.44 17.72
N GLN A 230 -18.75 -4.41 18.48
CA GLN A 230 -18.37 -4.28 19.89
C GLN A 230 -19.49 -4.75 20.82
N ARG A 231 -20.72 -4.37 20.50
CA ARG A 231 -21.94 -4.71 21.24
C ARG A 231 -23.09 -5.03 20.28
N PRO A 232 -24.09 -5.85 20.68
CA PRO A 232 -25.28 -6.08 19.86
C PRO A 232 -25.99 -4.81 19.39
N SER A 233 -25.99 -3.74 20.20
CA SER A 233 -26.60 -2.44 19.88
C SER A 233 -25.96 -1.70 18.71
N ASP A 234 -24.74 -2.04 18.30
CA ASP A 234 -24.13 -1.47 17.09
C ASP A 234 -24.87 -1.92 15.82
N LEU A 235 -25.58 -3.05 15.88
CA LEU A 235 -26.49 -3.55 14.85
C LEU A 235 -27.97 -3.33 15.20
N GLY A 236 -28.27 -2.53 16.23
CA GLY A 236 -29.63 -2.25 16.70
C GLY A 236 -30.29 -3.37 17.52
N PHE A 237 -29.52 -4.33 18.03
CA PHE A 237 -30.02 -5.36 18.95
C PHE A 237 -29.86 -4.95 20.42
N ASP A 238 -30.41 -5.75 21.32
CA ASP A 238 -30.38 -5.50 22.77
C ASP A 238 -29.06 -5.95 23.43
N ASP A 239 -28.52 -5.10 24.30
CA ASP A 239 -27.24 -5.30 24.99
C ASP A 239 -27.36 -6.11 26.30
N THR A 240 -28.54 -6.65 26.65
CA THR A 240 -28.72 -7.37 27.93
C THR A 240 -27.78 -8.58 28.03
N GLY A 241 -26.92 -8.57 29.06
CA GLY A 241 -25.88 -9.56 29.29
C GLY A 241 -24.57 -9.31 28.52
N TYR A 242 -24.42 -8.14 27.90
CA TYR A 242 -23.20 -7.67 27.23
C TYR A 242 -22.56 -6.43 27.90
N ASP A 243 -23.22 -5.80 28.86
CA ASP A 243 -22.56 -4.80 29.70
C ASP A 243 -21.49 -5.45 30.59
N LEU A 244 -20.28 -4.93 30.48
CA LEU A 244 -19.12 -5.36 31.26
C LEU A 244 -18.92 -4.44 32.47
N PRO A 245 -18.58 -4.99 33.64
CA PRO A 245 -18.04 -4.20 34.75
C PRO A 245 -16.85 -3.36 34.31
N GLU A 246 -16.72 -2.16 34.89
CA GLU A 246 -15.60 -1.26 34.63
C GLU A 246 -14.27 -1.95 34.97
N MET A 247 -13.31 -1.92 34.05
CA MET A 247 -11.98 -2.48 34.29
C MET A 247 -11.08 -1.45 34.97
N LYS A 248 -10.54 -1.80 36.14
CA LYS A 248 -9.63 -0.98 36.91
C LYS A 248 -8.17 -1.36 36.58
N LEU A 249 -7.46 -0.46 35.90
CA LEU A 249 -6.01 -0.57 35.71
C LEU A 249 -5.27 0.06 36.89
N VAL A 250 -4.34 -0.69 37.51
CA VAL A 250 -3.56 -0.22 38.66
C VAL A 250 -2.07 -0.35 38.36
N TYR A 251 -1.38 0.77 38.29
CA TYR A 251 0.03 0.87 37.91
C TYR A 251 0.94 0.88 39.14
N HIS A 252 1.97 0.03 39.14
CA HIS A 252 2.90 -0.14 40.26
C HIS A 252 4.34 0.04 39.76
N GLU A 253 4.87 1.24 39.93
CA GLU A 253 6.29 1.50 39.64
C GLU A 253 7.20 0.97 40.76
N VAL A 254 8.24 0.23 40.39
CA VAL A 254 9.30 -0.19 41.32
C VAL A 254 10.65 0.43 40.95
N LYS A 255 11.38 0.90 41.97
CA LYS A 255 12.72 1.47 41.79
C LYS A 255 13.79 0.39 41.70
N THR A 256 14.70 0.53 40.76
CA THR A 256 15.89 -0.33 40.67
C THR A 256 16.92 0.12 41.71
N GLN A 257 17.61 -0.80 42.39
CA GLN A 257 18.69 -0.44 43.31
C GLN A 257 19.96 -0.06 42.52
N HIS A 258 20.26 1.24 42.46
CA HIS A 258 21.39 1.77 41.69
C HIS A 258 22.78 1.62 42.36
N GLU A 259 22.88 0.94 43.51
CA GLU A 259 24.11 0.81 44.31
C GLU A 259 25.23 -0.02 43.64
N LEU A 260 25.01 -0.53 42.43
CA LEU A 260 25.98 -1.28 41.60
C LEU A 260 26.28 -0.60 40.25
N ALA A 261 26.20 0.73 40.19
CA ALA A 261 26.71 1.49 39.05
C ALA A 261 28.25 1.46 39.01
N GLY A 262 28.81 0.45 38.34
CA GLY A 262 30.25 0.31 38.13
C GLY A 262 30.85 1.47 37.32
N ALA A 263 32.16 1.64 37.44
CA ALA A 263 32.91 2.62 36.68
C ALA A 263 33.08 2.19 35.19
N ASP A 264 33.21 3.16 34.31
CA ASP A 264 33.53 2.93 32.90
C ASP A 264 35.00 2.46 32.70
N LYS A 265 35.41 2.25 31.43
CA LYS A 265 36.78 1.83 31.10
C LYS A 265 37.87 2.86 31.46
N PHE A 266 37.48 4.08 31.87
CA PHE A 266 38.38 5.16 32.26
C PHE A 266 38.27 5.53 33.75
N GLY A 267 37.49 4.77 34.53
CA GLY A 267 37.38 4.91 35.98
C GLY A 267 36.33 5.94 36.44
N GLN A 268 35.44 6.40 35.57
CA GLN A 268 34.42 7.38 35.93
C GLN A 268 33.17 6.69 36.50
N ILE A 269 32.75 7.09 37.71
CA ILE A 269 31.55 6.56 38.38
C ILE A 269 30.31 7.15 37.69
N LEU A 270 29.48 6.29 37.10
CA LEU A 270 28.25 6.68 36.43
C LEU A 270 27.12 6.88 37.44
N LEU A 271 26.65 8.11 37.59
CA LEU A 271 25.58 8.47 38.53
C LEU A 271 24.18 8.03 38.05
N PHE A 272 24.04 7.82 36.73
CA PHE A 272 22.88 7.21 36.08
C PHE A 272 23.40 6.31 34.94
N LYS A 273 22.77 5.14 34.73
CA LYS A 273 22.90 4.45 33.44
C LYS A 273 22.03 5.22 32.45
N ASP A 274 22.64 5.77 31.41
CA ASP A 274 21.90 6.44 30.35
C ASP A 274 20.96 5.41 29.70
N ALA A 275 19.64 5.64 29.77
CA ALA A 275 18.64 4.68 29.33
C ALA A 275 18.53 4.58 27.79
N ALA A 276 19.36 5.35 27.08
CA ALA A 276 19.46 5.33 25.64
C ALA A 276 20.49 4.30 25.14
N ILE A 277 20.04 3.46 24.19
CA ILE A 277 20.86 2.62 23.29
C ILE A 277 21.39 1.30 23.88
N GLY A 278 20.54 0.26 23.87
CA GLY A 278 21.01 -1.13 23.92
C GLY A 278 19.93 -2.17 24.27
N LEU A 279 19.72 -3.15 23.38
CA LEU A 279 18.91 -4.35 23.69
C LEU A 279 19.48 -5.17 24.87
N GLN A 280 20.79 -5.04 25.15
CA GLN A 280 21.49 -5.73 26.24
C GLN A 280 21.37 -5.01 27.60
N SER A 281 21.31 -3.67 27.63
CA SER A 281 21.17 -2.91 28.89
C SER A 281 19.77 -3.08 29.50
N ALA A 282 18.72 -2.98 28.68
CA ALA A 282 17.35 -3.22 29.11
C ALA A 282 17.12 -4.64 29.67
N ALA A 283 17.77 -5.66 29.07
CA ALA A 283 17.67 -7.04 29.54
C ALA A 283 18.40 -7.31 30.87
N ALA A 284 19.46 -6.53 31.17
CA ALA A 284 20.12 -6.58 32.48
C ALA A 284 19.25 -5.89 33.54
N GLU A 285 18.73 -4.70 33.25
CA GLU A 285 17.93 -3.95 34.23
C GLU A 285 16.59 -4.61 34.56
N LYS A 286 15.94 -5.28 33.58
CA LYS A 286 14.75 -6.11 33.84
C LYS A 286 15.05 -7.33 34.73
N ARG A 287 16.31 -7.75 34.83
CA ARG A 287 16.77 -8.79 35.80
C ARG A 287 17.03 -8.17 37.18
N ASP A 288 17.68 -7.02 37.24
CA ASP A 288 18.03 -6.33 38.48
C ASP A 288 16.77 -5.85 39.24
N SER A 289 15.71 -5.46 38.53
CA SER A 289 14.42 -5.07 39.11
C SER A 289 13.55 -6.24 39.60
N LEU A 290 13.89 -7.50 39.23
CA LEU A 290 13.06 -8.67 39.49
C LEU A 290 12.69 -8.88 40.98
N PRO A 291 13.61 -8.74 41.96
CA PRO A 291 13.26 -8.91 43.38
C PRO A 291 12.21 -7.89 43.85
N ALA A 292 12.30 -6.63 43.40
CA ALA A 292 11.34 -5.59 43.75
C ALA A 292 9.97 -5.84 43.10
N ARG A 293 9.94 -6.30 41.84
CA ARG A 293 8.70 -6.70 41.15
C ARG A 293 8.00 -7.87 41.85
N MET A 294 8.77 -8.87 42.31
CA MET A 294 8.23 -10.01 43.08
C MET A 294 7.70 -9.60 44.47
N ALA A 295 8.41 -8.71 45.18
CA ALA A 295 7.94 -8.19 46.47
C ALA A 295 6.62 -7.42 46.33
N LYS A 296 6.49 -6.58 45.30
CA LYS A 296 5.23 -5.87 45.01
C LYS A 296 4.10 -6.82 44.59
N MET A 297 4.39 -7.89 43.85
CA MET A 297 3.42 -8.94 43.55
C MET A 297 2.93 -9.64 44.84
N GLN A 298 3.82 -9.99 45.76
CA GLN A 298 3.44 -10.60 47.04
C GLN A 298 2.61 -9.64 47.92
N GLU A 299 2.91 -8.34 47.92
CA GLU A 299 2.13 -7.30 48.59
C GLU A 299 0.68 -7.24 48.05
N ILE A 300 0.51 -7.29 46.73
CA ILE A 300 -0.82 -7.31 46.09
C ILE A 300 -1.59 -8.58 46.45
N LEU A 301 -0.96 -9.75 46.41
CA LEU A 301 -1.60 -11.03 46.77
C LEU A 301 -1.95 -11.10 48.27
N ALA A 302 -1.12 -10.51 49.14
CA ALA A 302 -1.39 -10.46 50.58
C ALA A 302 -2.53 -9.49 50.96
N ALA A 303 -2.84 -8.51 50.11
CA ALA A 303 -3.94 -7.57 50.32
C ALA A 303 -5.33 -8.20 50.06
N ASP A 304 -5.41 -9.25 49.25
CA ASP A 304 -6.65 -9.98 48.94
C ASP A 304 -6.34 -11.48 48.67
N PRO A 305 -6.03 -12.27 49.72
CA PRO A 305 -5.56 -13.64 49.57
C PRO A 305 -6.67 -14.66 49.22
N ASP A 306 -7.94 -14.23 49.16
CA ASP A 306 -9.08 -15.09 48.83
C ASP A 306 -9.51 -15.03 47.36
N SER A 307 -9.16 -13.95 46.66
CA SER A 307 -9.32 -13.86 45.21
C SER A 307 -8.42 -14.83 44.44
N HIS A 308 -8.88 -15.26 43.26
CA HIS A 308 -8.03 -15.95 42.29
C HIS A 308 -7.28 -14.92 41.44
N TYR A 309 -6.03 -15.22 41.10
CA TYR A 309 -5.16 -14.35 40.31
C TYR A 309 -4.48 -15.08 39.16
N ILE A 310 -4.35 -14.38 38.03
CA ILE A 310 -3.42 -14.78 36.96
C ILE A 310 -2.14 -13.93 37.06
N LEU A 311 -1.00 -14.60 37.15
CA LEU A 311 0.34 -14.02 37.29
C LEU A 311 1.06 -14.09 35.94
N TRP A 312 0.87 -13.05 35.13
CA TRP A 312 1.44 -12.94 33.80
C TRP A 312 2.95 -12.61 33.86
N HIS A 313 3.73 -13.33 33.06
CA HIS A 313 5.18 -13.17 32.94
C HIS A 313 5.65 -13.35 31.49
N ASP A 314 6.79 -12.77 31.10
CA ASP A 314 7.37 -12.94 29.76
C ASP A 314 8.50 -13.99 29.79
N LEU A 315 9.38 -13.88 30.78
CA LEU A 315 10.63 -14.62 30.86
C LEU A 315 10.49 -15.89 31.73
N GLU A 316 11.31 -16.91 31.46
CA GLU A 316 11.40 -18.08 32.34
C GLU A 316 11.98 -17.72 33.73
N THR A 317 12.88 -16.74 33.78
CA THR A 317 13.43 -16.23 35.05
C THR A 317 12.35 -15.62 35.94
N GLU A 318 11.35 -14.97 35.35
CA GLU A 318 10.18 -14.45 36.05
C GLU A 318 9.30 -15.58 36.55
N ARG A 319 9.02 -16.60 35.71
CA ARG A 319 8.28 -17.81 36.13
C ARG A 319 8.90 -18.49 37.35
N HIS A 320 10.22 -18.69 37.33
CA HIS A 320 10.95 -19.30 38.43
C HIS A 320 10.95 -18.43 39.69
N ALA A 321 10.98 -17.10 39.55
CA ALA A 321 10.85 -16.18 40.67
C ALA A 321 9.44 -16.19 41.27
N ILE A 322 8.40 -16.22 40.44
CA ILE A 322 6.99 -16.36 40.86
C ILE A 322 6.81 -17.66 41.64
N GLN A 323 7.26 -18.81 41.10
CA GLN A 323 7.16 -20.11 41.80
C GLN A 323 7.94 -20.15 43.12
N LYS A 324 9.03 -19.37 43.26
CA LYS A 324 9.76 -19.26 44.53
C LYS A 324 9.05 -18.35 45.53
N ALA A 325 8.44 -17.26 45.07
CA ALA A 325 7.72 -16.29 45.88
C ALA A 325 6.32 -16.77 46.31
N VAL A 326 5.68 -17.60 45.47
CA VAL A 326 4.32 -18.13 45.62
C VAL A 326 4.33 -19.62 45.24
N PRO A 327 4.77 -20.52 46.15
CA PRO A 327 4.93 -21.95 45.85
C PRO A 327 3.63 -22.69 45.50
N GLU A 328 2.49 -22.15 45.90
CA GLU A 328 1.16 -22.67 45.57
C GLU A 328 0.69 -22.28 44.14
N SER A 329 1.46 -21.44 43.42
CA SER A 329 1.11 -21.07 42.05
C SER A 329 1.46 -22.18 41.05
N VAL A 330 0.44 -22.66 40.34
CA VAL A 330 0.60 -23.61 39.23
C VAL A 330 1.07 -22.83 38.00
N ALA A 331 2.19 -23.27 37.41
CA ALA A 331 2.79 -22.58 36.26
C ALA A 331 2.58 -23.35 34.94
N ILE A 332 2.26 -22.61 33.88
CA ILE A 332 2.12 -23.12 32.50
C ILE A 332 3.23 -22.53 31.62
N TYR A 333 3.98 -23.39 30.93
CA TYR A 333 5.11 -22.99 30.08
C TYR A 333 5.26 -23.86 28.83
N GLY A 334 6.03 -23.37 27.85
CA GLY A 334 5.99 -23.87 26.47
C GLY A 334 6.58 -25.26 26.23
N SER A 335 7.52 -25.70 27.08
CA SER A 335 8.13 -27.04 27.02
C SER A 335 7.41 -28.09 27.87
N GLN A 336 6.29 -27.72 28.49
CA GLN A 336 5.44 -28.65 29.23
C GLN A 336 4.68 -29.57 28.28
N ASP A 337 4.45 -30.80 28.72
CA ASP A 337 3.54 -31.73 28.05
C ASP A 337 2.15 -31.12 27.83
N LEU A 338 1.59 -31.30 26.62
CA LEU A 338 0.37 -30.61 26.19
C LEU A 338 -0.84 -31.00 27.04
N ASP A 339 -1.02 -32.28 27.33
CA ASP A 339 -2.17 -32.77 28.09
C ASP A 339 -2.11 -32.28 29.54
N LYS A 340 -0.91 -32.27 30.16
CA LYS A 340 -0.71 -31.66 31.50
C LYS A 340 -1.00 -30.16 31.52
N ARG A 341 -0.66 -29.44 30.44
CA ARG A 341 -0.97 -28.01 30.30
C ARG A 341 -2.46 -27.77 30.11
N GLU A 342 -3.14 -28.54 29.24
CA GLU A 342 -4.60 -28.47 29.05
C GLU A 342 -5.33 -28.76 30.38
N GLN A 343 -4.90 -29.78 31.14
CA GLN A 343 -5.50 -30.08 32.44
C GLN A 343 -5.33 -28.95 33.47
N ALA A 344 -4.16 -28.30 33.55
CA ALA A 344 -3.94 -27.17 34.46
C ALA A 344 -4.82 -25.95 34.12
N ILE A 345 -5.11 -25.72 32.83
CA ILE A 345 -6.03 -24.67 32.36
C ILE A 345 -7.46 -24.97 32.81
N ILE A 346 -7.91 -26.22 32.66
CA ILE A 346 -9.23 -26.68 33.10
C ILE A 346 -9.35 -26.56 34.62
N ASP A 347 -8.35 -27.06 35.36
CA ASP A 347 -8.34 -27.06 36.82
C ASP A 347 -8.40 -25.64 37.42
N PHE A 348 -7.75 -24.65 36.78
CA PHE A 348 -7.91 -23.25 37.16
C PHE A 348 -9.30 -22.69 36.81
N SER A 349 -9.82 -23.04 35.63
CA SER A 349 -11.14 -22.60 35.15
C SER A 349 -12.31 -23.15 36.00
N ASP A 350 -12.09 -24.27 36.69
CA ASP A 350 -12.98 -24.90 37.67
C ASP A 350 -12.68 -24.47 39.13
N GLY A 351 -11.73 -23.55 39.36
CA GLY A 351 -11.43 -23.01 40.69
C GLY A 351 -10.70 -23.96 41.64
N LYS A 352 -9.97 -24.97 41.13
CA LYS A 352 -9.26 -25.95 41.98
C LYS A 352 -8.01 -25.38 42.67
N PHE A 353 -7.49 -24.25 42.21
CA PHE A 353 -6.38 -23.52 42.83
C PHE A 353 -6.46 -22.01 42.54
N LYS A 354 -5.96 -21.19 43.47
CA LYS A 354 -6.10 -19.72 43.44
C LYS A 354 -5.19 -19.01 42.43
N TYR A 355 -3.95 -19.47 42.22
CA TYR A 355 -2.94 -18.68 41.48
C TYR A 355 -2.38 -19.43 40.26
N LEU A 356 -2.63 -18.89 39.06
CA LEU A 356 -2.10 -19.42 37.81
C LEU A 356 -0.96 -18.52 37.28
N SER A 357 0.24 -19.05 37.09
CA SER A 357 1.34 -18.33 36.43
C SER A 357 1.49 -18.78 34.98
N ALA A 358 1.45 -17.85 34.03
CA ALA A 358 1.50 -18.18 32.60
C ALA A 358 2.08 -17.03 31.76
N LYS A 359 2.51 -17.35 30.53
CA LYS A 359 2.86 -16.33 29.54
C LYS A 359 1.63 -15.85 28.77
N PRO A 360 1.48 -14.54 28.50
CA PRO A 360 0.46 -14.01 27.61
C PRO A 360 0.43 -14.71 26.24
N SER A 361 1.59 -14.97 25.62
CA SER A 361 1.69 -15.72 24.36
C SER A 361 1.30 -17.21 24.43
N ILE A 362 1.09 -17.76 25.62
CA ILE A 362 0.79 -19.18 25.86
C ILE A 362 -0.65 -19.39 26.33
N ALA A 363 -1.15 -18.59 27.27
CA ALA A 363 -2.52 -18.70 27.80
C ALA A 363 -3.44 -17.52 27.41
N GLY A 364 -2.91 -16.52 26.69
CA GLY A 364 -3.68 -15.42 26.12
C GLY A 364 -4.53 -15.80 24.90
N SER A 365 -4.35 -17.00 24.33
CA SER A 365 -5.27 -17.58 23.34
C SER A 365 -6.12 -18.72 23.94
N GLY A 366 -7.36 -18.84 23.47
CA GLY A 366 -8.28 -19.96 23.72
C GLY A 366 -8.81 -20.28 25.12
N CYS A 367 -8.25 -19.74 26.20
CA CYS A 367 -8.68 -20.12 27.56
C CYS A 367 -9.86 -19.26 28.08
N ASN A 368 -10.65 -19.74 29.04
CA ASN A 368 -11.72 -18.95 29.69
C ASN A 368 -11.63 -19.00 31.21
N PHE A 369 -11.17 -17.91 31.83
CA PHE A 369 -10.83 -17.88 33.26
C PHE A 369 -11.81 -17.05 34.11
N GLN A 370 -12.79 -16.38 33.49
CA GLN A 370 -13.65 -15.40 34.18
C GLN A 370 -14.49 -15.96 35.34
N ARG A 371 -14.77 -17.27 35.36
CA ARG A 371 -15.75 -17.90 36.26
C ARG A 371 -15.37 -17.77 37.74
N HIS A 372 -14.09 -17.88 38.04
CA HIS A 372 -13.54 -17.82 39.40
C HIS A 372 -12.48 -16.72 39.55
N CYS A 373 -12.03 -16.11 38.45
CA CYS A 373 -10.96 -15.13 38.45
C CYS A 373 -11.42 -13.81 37.79
N HIS A 374 -11.24 -12.71 38.52
CA HIS A 374 -11.48 -11.34 38.05
C HIS A 374 -10.25 -10.44 38.29
N LYS A 375 -9.10 -11.00 38.69
CA LYS A 375 -7.87 -10.24 38.96
C LYS A 375 -6.65 -10.80 38.24
N ALA A 376 -5.78 -9.92 37.75
CA ALA A 376 -4.51 -10.31 37.14
C ALA A 376 -3.36 -9.37 37.52
N ILE A 377 -2.15 -9.92 37.59
CA ILE A 377 -0.91 -9.19 37.84
C ILE A 377 0.04 -9.44 36.67
N PHE A 378 0.36 -8.39 35.92
CA PHE A 378 1.50 -8.38 35.01
C PHE A 378 2.75 -8.08 35.83
N THR A 379 3.58 -9.12 36.02
CA THR A 379 4.79 -9.03 36.85
C THR A 379 5.92 -8.27 36.17
N GLY A 380 5.81 -8.03 34.87
CA GLY A 380 6.62 -7.14 34.03
C GLY A 380 5.89 -6.87 32.71
N ILE A 381 6.38 -5.94 31.89
CA ILE A 381 5.73 -5.55 30.63
C ILE A 381 6.65 -5.64 29.41
N GLY A 382 6.07 -5.90 28.24
CA GLY A 382 6.78 -6.00 26.97
C GLY A 382 6.07 -5.24 25.84
N TYR A 383 6.73 -5.05 24.70
CA TYR A 383 6.21 -4.28 23.57
C TYR A 383 5.01 -4.92 22.82
N SER A 384 4.61 -6.14 23.19
CA SER A 384 3.54 -6.90 22.52
C SER A 384 2.15 -6.52 23.04
N PHE A 385 1.60 -5.45 22.47
CA PHE A 385 0.25 -4.98 22.78
C PHE A 385 -0.83 -6.04 22.57
N ASN A 386 -0.71 -6.87 21.51
CA ASN A 386 -1.69 -7.93 21.25
C ASN A 386 -1.75 -8.97 22.38
N ASP A 387 -0.59 -9.43 22.85
CA ASP A 387 -0.56 -10.47 23.88
C ASP A 387 -1.05 -9.91 25.22
N PHE A 388 -0.72 -8.63 25.51
CA PHE A 388 -1.25 -7.90 26.66
C PHE A 388 -2.78 -7.80 26.66
N ILE A 389 -3.40 -7.30 25.58
CA ILE A 389 -4.86 -7.16 25.52
C ILE A 389 -5.57 -8.51 25.46
N GLN A 390 -5.00 -9.51 24.77
CA GLN A 390 -5.52 -10.88 24.75
C GLN A 390 -5.48 -11.55 26.14
N ALA A 391 -4.47 -11.24 26.96
CA ALA A 391 -4.35 -11.71 28.34
C ALA A 391 -5.36 -11.04 29.28
N VAL A 392 -5.55 -9.72 29.18
CA VAL A 392 -6.58 -8.96 29.93
C VAL A 392 -7.98 -9.54 29.66
N HIS A 393 -8.32 -9.75 28.39
CA HIS A 393 -9.62 -10.31 28.02
C HIS A 393 -9.78 -11.81 28.31
N ARG A 394 -8.87 -12.48 29.03
CA ARG A 394 -9.12 -13.81 29.62
C ARG A 394 -10.05 -13.77 30.84
N ILE A 395 -10.15 -12.61 31.49
CA ILE A 395 -11.02 -12.35 32.65
C ILE A 395 -12.00 -11.18 32.44
N HIS A 396 -11.66 -10.20 31.59
CA HIS A 396 -12.58 -9.14 31.15
C HIS A 396 -13.28 -9.52 29.84
N ARG A 397 -14.43 -10.22 29.93
CA ARG A 397 -15.28 -10.62 28.80
C ARG A 397 -16.72 -10.84 29.31
N PHE A 398 -17.69 -11.05 28.40
CA PHE A 398 -19.10 -11.09 28.80
C PHE A 398 -19.45 -12.26 29.73
N LEU A 399 -20.45 -12.02 30.59
CA LEU A 399 -20.81 -12.82 31.76
C LEU A 399 -19.85 -12.69 32.96
N GLN A 400 -18.85 -11.81 32.91
CA GLN A 400 -18.14 -11.35 34.10
C GLN A 400 -19.07 -10.45 34.94
N THR A 401 -19.25 -10.80 36.22
CA THR A 401 -20.09 -10.04 37.17
C THR A 401 -19.28 -9.17 38.13
N GLU A 402 -18.01 -9.50 38.35
CA GLU A 402 -17.13 -8.78 39.27
C GLU A 402 -16.34 -7.67 38.57
N GLN A 403 -15.95 -6.63 39.32
CA GLN A 403 -15.08 -5.59 38.79
C GLN A 403 -13.68 -6.18 38.48
N VAL A 404 -13.23 -6.07 37.23
CA VAL A 404 -11.92 -6.64 36.85
C VAL A 404 -10.79 -5.71 37.24
N GLU A 405 -9.81 -6.24 37.98
CA GLU A 405 -8.65 -5.51 38.47
C GLU A 405 -7.35 -6.02 37.81
N ILE A 406 -6.67 -5.15 37.05
CA ILE A 406 -5.42 -5.46 36.35
C ILE A 406 -4.29 -4.66 36.99
N HIS A 407 -3.39 -5.35 37.69
CA HIS A 407 -2.18 -4.76 38.26
C HIS A 407 -1.04 -4.85 37.25
N ILE A 408 -0.38 -3.73 36.95
CA ILE A 408 0.74 -3.64 36.02
C ILE A 408 1.98 -3.22 36.82
N ILE A 409 2.91 -4.15 37.05
CA ILE A 409 4.17 -3.88 37.74
C ILE A 409 5.26 -3.63 36.70
N TYR A 410 5.94 -2.48 36.80
CA TYR A 410 6.99 -2.07 35.87
C TYR A 410 8.13 -1.34 36.61
N SER A 411 9.35 -1.38 36.08
CA SER A 411 10.45 -0.58 36.63
C SER A 411 10.59 0.79 35.94
N GLU A 412 11.39 1.70 36.52
CA GLU A 412 11.68 3.02 35.91
C GLU A 412 12.20 2.89 34.46
N ALA A 413 12.91 1.80 34.14
CA ALA A 413 13.41 1.46 32.80
C ALA A 413 12.31 1.07 31.80
N GLU A 414 11.18 0.56 32.28
CA GLU A 414 10.05 0.10 31.47
C GLU A 414 9.02 1.21 31.18
N ARG A 415 9.24 2.45 31.66
CA ARG A 415 8.36 3.62 31.40
C ARG A 415 8.04 3.86 29.92
N GLU A 416 9.04 3.75 29.04
CA GLU A 416 8.82 3.92 27.59
C GLU A 416 8.04 2.73 26.97
N ILE A 417 8.17 1.53 27.55
CA ILE A 417 7.35 0.37 27.16
C ILE A 417 5.90 0.62 27.55
N LEU A 418 5.67 1.14 28.76
CA LEU A 418 4.33 1.48 29.25
C LEU A 418 3.67 2.54 28.36
N ARG A 419 4.37 3.66 28.10
CA ARG A 419 3.88 4.71 27.18
C ARG A 419 3.53 4.14 25.79
N THR A 420 4.39 3.28 25.25
CA THR A 420 4.16 2.62 23.95
C THR A 420 2.91 1.70 23.98
N LEU A 421 2.62 1.05 25.11
CA LEU A 421 1.40 0.23 25.27
C LEU A 421 0.15 1.10 25.40
N GLU A 422 0.22 2.22 26.11
CA GLU A 422 -0.90 3.15 26.29
C GLU A 422 -1.27 3.88 24.99
N GLU A 423 -0.28 4.34 24.21
CA GLU A 423 -0.50 4.91 22.87
C GLU A 423 -1.20 3.90 21.95
N LYS A 424 -0.78 2.62 21.99
CA LYS A 424 -1.44 1.55 21.22
C LYS A 424 -2.85 1.24 21.71
N TRP A 425 -3.11 1.35 23.02
CA TRP A 425 -4.46 1.19 23.57
C TRP A 425 -5.40 2.30 23.10
N ALA A 426 -4.93 3.56 23.10
CA ALA A 426 -5.69 4.70 22.60
C ALA A 426 -6.01 4.57 21.10
N ASN A 427 -5.00 4.20 20.29
CA ASN A 427 -5.18 3.98 18.85
C ASN A 427 -6.15 2.82 18.53
N HIS A 428 -6.09 1.74 19.32
CA HIS A 428 -7.04 0.63 19.18
C HIS A 428 -8.48 1.09 19.44
N LYS A 429 -8.71 1.90 20.49
CA LYS A 429 -10.02 2.45 20.81
C LYS A 429 -10.55 3.37 19.70
N HIS A 430 -9.74 4.30 19.21
CA HIS A 430 -10.12 5.21 18.12
C HIS A 430 -10.52 4.46 16.83
N MET A 431 -9.78 3.42 16.46
CA MET A 431 -10.13 2.55 15.31
C MET A 431 -11.49 1.86 15.52
N VAL A 432 -11.73 1.35 16.72
CA VAL A 432 -12.97 0.68 17.10
C VAL A 432 -14.16 1.63 17.08
N ASP A 433 -13.99 2.85 17.60
CA ASP A 433 -15.04 3.88 17.63
C ASP A 433 -15.44 4.30 16.20
N ASN A 434 -14.47 4.56 15.31
CA ASN A 434 -14.71 4.86 13.88
C ASN A 434 -15.51 3.75 13.17
N MET A 435 -15.14 2.47 13.35
CA MET A 435 -15.84 1.36 12.71
C MET A 435 -17.25 1.17 13.27
N THR A 436 -17.44 1.42 14.56
CA THR A 436 -18.74 1.37 15.22
C THR A 436 -19.69 2.43 14.64
N GLU A 437 -19.20 3.64 14.38
CA GLU A 437 -20.00 4.70 13.74
C GLU A 437 -20.40 4.32 12.32
N ILE A 438 -19.48 3.79 11.50
CA ILE A 438 -19.76 3.39 10.11
C ILE A 438 -20.81 2.28 10.03
N ILE A 439 -20.78 1.32 10.95
CA ILE A 439 -21.79 0.25 11.03
C ILE A 439 -23.15 0.81 11.49
N LYS A 440 -23.18 1.78 12.40
CA LYS A 440 -24.42 2.48 12.80
C LYS A 440 -25.03 3.32 11.66
N GLN A 441 -24.19 3.89 10.80
CA GLN A 441 -24.64 4.71 9.65
C GLN A 441 -25.13 3.87 8.46
N HIS A 442 -24.49 2.72 8.17
CA HIS A 442 -24.74 1.93 6.95
C HIS A 442 -25.31 0.52 7.17
N GLY A 443 -25.27 0.01 8.40
CA GLY A 443 -25.66 -1.37 8.74
C GLY A 443 -24.82 -2.43 8.02
N LEU A 444 -25.38 -3.63 7.89
CA LEU A 444 -24.81 -4.76 7.13
C LEU A 444 -25.18 -4.74 5.63
N ASN A 445 -25.89 -3.72 5.16
CA ASN A 445 -26.47 -3.67 3.81
C ASN A 445 -25.50 -3.01 2.81
N GLN A 446 -25.05 -3.78 1.81
CA GLN A 446 -24.13 -3.26 0.80
C GLN A 446 -24.72 -2.22 -0.17
N LEU A 447 -26.05 -2.14 -0.33
CA LEU A 447 -26.69 -1.19 -1.27
C LEU A 447 -26.38 0.28 -0.92
N SER A 448 -26.33 0.63 0.37
CA SER A 448 -25.90 1.98 0.80
C SER A 448 -24.40 2.24 0.61
N LEU A 449 -23.58 1.20 0.46
CA LEU A 449 -22.13 1.31 0.21
C LEU A 449 -21.83 1.50 -1.28
N SER A 450 -22.55 0.81 -2.17
CA SER A 450 -22.48 1.05 -3.62
C SER A 450 -22.88 2.49 -3.94
N ASP A 451 -24.00 2.98 -3.41
CA ASP A 451 -24.52 4.33 -3.71
C ASP A 451 -23.56 5.45 -3.27
N VAL A 452 -22.78 5.25 -2.20
CA VAL A 452 -21.78 6.23 -1.74
C VAL A 452 -20.51 6.18 -2.59
N LEU A 453 -20.07 4.98 -3.01
CA LEU A 453 -18.90 4.83 -3.88
C LEU A 453 -19.21 5.23 -5.34
N THR A 454 -20.44 5.07 -5.82
CA THR A 454 -20.86 5.57 -7.14
C THR A 454 -20.84 7.10 -7.19
N ARG A 455 -21.01 7.81 -6.07
CA ARG A 455 -20.86 9.29 -6.00
C ARG A 455 -19.42 9.78 -6.19
N THR A 456 -18.40 8.89 -6.19
CA THR A 456 -17.03 9.27 -6.54
C THR A 456 -16.69 9.04 -8.03
N ILE A 457 -17.66 8.53 -8.80
CA ILE A 457 -17.60 8.47 -10.26
C ILE A 457 -18.12 9.81 -10.81
N GLY A 458 -17.34 10.40 -11.72
CA GLY A 458 -17.57 11.72 -12.26
C GLY A 458 -17.04 12.85 -11.38
N ILE A 459 -17.03 14.05 -11.95
CA ILE A 459 -16.65 15.30 -11.29
C ILE A 459 -17.52 16.43 -11.85
N GLU A 460 -17.81 17.45 -11.04
CA GLU A 460 -18.43 18.66 -11.56
C GLU A 460 -17.42 19.40 -12.46
N ARG A 461 -17.77 19.58 -13.73
CA ARG A 461 -16.89 20.22 -14.70
C ARG A 461 -16.72 21.71 -14.41
N ILE A 462 -15.50 22.10 -14.04
CA ILE A 462 -15.09 23.51 -13.93
C ILE A 462 -14.26 23.87 -15.18
N GLU A 463 -14.41 25.07 -15.73
CA GLU A 463 -13.58 25.57 -16.83
C GLU A 463 -12.94 26.90 -16.47
N ALA A 464 -11.69 27.08 -16.88
CA ALA A 464 -10.96 28.34 -16.80
C ALA A 464 -10.38 28.70 -18.17
N SER A 465 -10.72 29.88 -18.68
CA SER A 465 -10.32 30.35 -20.01
C SER A 465 -9.65 31.73 -19.95
N GLY A 466 -8.62 31.92 -20.78
CA GLY A 466 -8.04 33.22 -21.15
C GLY A 466 -8.21 33.49 -22.65
N GLU A 467 -7.47 34.45 -23.19
CA GLU A 467 -7.44 34.71 -24.65
C GLU A 467 -6.66 33.63 -25.42
N ARG A 468 -5.65 33.04 -24.75
CA ARG A 468 -4.71 32.07 -25.32
C ARG A 468 -4.80 30.69 -24.68
N TYR A 469 -5.66 30.47 -23.68
CA TYR A 469 -5.83 29.14 -23.10
C TYR A 469 -7.26 28.78 -22.71
N THR A 470 -7.54 27.48 -22.62
CA THR A 470 -8.77 26.94 -22.03
C THR A 470 -8.43 25.64 -21.30
N LEU A 471 -8.77 25.56 -20.02
CA LEU A 471 -8.48 24.39 -19.18
C LEU A 471 -9.77 23.91 -18.52
N ALA A 472 -10.02 22.60 -18.55
CA ALA A 472 -11.17 21.98 -17.88
C ALA A 472 -10.71 21.09 -16.72
N ASN A 473 -11.34 21.23 -15.55
CA ASN A 473 -11.32 20.23 -14.51
C ASN A 473 -12.40 19.19 -14.82
N ASN A 474 -12.02 18.08 -15.45
CA ASN A 474 -12.97 17.07 -15.92
C ASN A 474 -12.27 15.72 -16.19
N ASP A 475 -13.06 14.66 -16.35
CA ASP A 475 -12.63 13.42 -17.00
C ASP A 475 -12.26 13.67 -18.48
N CYS A 476 -11.14 13.11 -18.94
CA CYS A 476 -10.60 13.39 -20.26
C CYS A 476 -11.37 12.72 -21.41
N VAL A 477 -12.08 11.62 -21.18
CA VAL A 477 -12.99 10.99 -22.16
C VAL A 477 -14.20 11.88 -22.34
N LEU A 478 -14.85 12.27 -21.24
CA LEU A 478 -16.02 13.15 -21.26
C LEU A 478 -15.67 14.53 -21.83
N GLU A 479 -14.48 15.06 -21.56
CA GLU A 479 -14.06 16.34 -22.14
C GLU A 479 -13.75 16.23 -23.63
N ALA A 480 -13.08 15.17 -24.09
CA ALA A 480 -12.82 14.94 -25.50
C ALA A 480 -14.13 14.79 -26.30
N GLN A 481 -15.13 14.08 -25.75
CA GLN A 481 -16.48 13.95 -26.34
C GLN A 481 -17.17 15.31 -26.56
N ARG A 482 -16.92 16.30 -25.70
CA ARG A 482 -17.51 17.65 -25.80
C ARG A 482 -16.85 18.52 -26.87
N GLN A 483 -15.61 18.24 -27.25
CA GLN A 483 -14.90 19.03 -28.26
C GLN A 483 -15.47 18.77 -29.68
N PRO A 484 -15.53 19.78 -30.56
CA PRO A 484 -15.98 19.60 -31.95
C PRO A 484 -15.09 18.62 -32.73
N GLU A 485 -15.63 18.01 -33.78
CA GLU A 485 -14.81 17.25 -34.72
C GLU A 485 -13.83 18.17 -35.45
N ASN A 486 -12.59 17.71 -35.70
CA ASN A 486 -11.56 18.46 -36.42
C ASN A 486 -11.27 19.86 -35.80
N HIS A 487 -11.34 19.95 -34.47
CA HIS A 487 -11.07 21.15 -33.68
C HIS A 487 -9.55 21.40 -33.48
N VAL A 488 -8.81 20.37 -33.09
CA VAL A 488 -7.42 20.45 -32.61
C VAL A 488 -6.40 20.35 -33.75
N ASP A 489 -5.33 21.16 -33.71
CA ASP A 489 -4.26 21.16 -34.72
C ASP A 489 -3.09 20.21 -34.35
N LEU A 490 -2.84 19.99 -33.05
CA LEU A 490 -1.80 19.09 -32.54
C LEU A 490 -2.21 18.54 -31.16
N ILE A 491 -2.06 17.22 -30.95
CA ILE A 491 -2.16 16.60 -29.62
C ILE A 491 -0.74 16.27 -29.15
N VAL A 492 -0.35 16.74 -27.97
CA VAL A 492 0.89 16.37 -27.27
C VAL A 492 0.50 15.96 -25.85
N THR A 493 0.83 14.74 -25.44
CA THR A 493 0.43 14.21 -24.12
C THR A 493 1.40 13.16 -23.61
N SER A 494 1.32 12.84 -22.31
CA SER A 494 1.94 11.66 -21.71
C SER A 494 0.85 10.80 -21.08
N ILE A 495 0.67 9.57 -21.56
CA ILE A 495 -0.35 8.68 -21.00
C ILE A 495 0.06 8.11 -19.63
N PRO A 496 -0.90 7.80 -18.73
CA PRO A 496 -0.60 7.16 -17.44
C PRO A 496 -0.01 5.76 -17.57
N PHE A 497 0.70 5.32 -16.52
CA PHE A 497 1.44 4.05 -16.51
C PHE A 497 0.59 2.81 -16.17
N SER A 498 -0.69 2.77 -16.59
CA SER A 498 -1.67 1.75 -16.17
C SER A 498 -1.66 1.63 -14.63
N ASN A 499 -1.72 0.42 -14.07
CA ASN A 499 -1.85 0.11 -12.63
C ASN A 499 -0.66 0.50 -11.72
N HIS A 500 0.33 1.26 -12.21
CA HIS A 500 1.52 1.61 -11.43
C HIS A 500 1.35 2.83 -10.52
N TYR A 501 0.47 3.77 -10.89
CA TYR A 501 0.22 5.00 -10.13
C TYR A 501 -1.25 5.41 -10.27
N GLU A 502 -1.88 5.71 -9.13
CA GLU A 502 -3.14 6.45 -9.06
C GLU A 502 -2.80 7.95 -8.84
N TYR A 503 -3.39 8.82 -9.65
CA TYR A 503 -3.17 10.27 -9.70
C TYR A 503 -4.28 11.05 -9.00
N THR A 504 -5.47 10.44 -8.85
CA THR A 504 -6.66 11.03 -8.20
C THR A 504 -7.58 9.92 -7.67
N PRO A 505 -8.29 10.13 -6.54
CA PRO A 505 -9.11 9.07 -5.94
C PRO A 505 -10.36 8.64 -6.72
N SER A 506 -10.71 9.31 -7.82
CA SER A 506 -11.88 8.96 -8.65
C SER A 506 -11.62 7.77 -9.58
N TYR A 507 -12.61 6.88 -9.76
CA TYR A 507 -12.54 5.75 -10.69
C TYR A 507 -12.34 6.15 -12.16
N ASN A 508 -12.66 7.39 -12.51
CA ASN A 508 -12.35 8.02 -13.79
C ASN A 508 -10.85 8.00 -14.11
N ASP A 509 -9.98 7.98 -13.10
CA ASP A 509 -8.54 7.85 -13.27
C ASP A 509 -8.17 6.57 -14.05
N PHE A 510 -7.30 6.73 -15.04
CA PHE A 510 -6.73 5.64 -15.81
C PHE A 510 -5.71 4.82 -15.00
N GLY A 511 -5.20 5.37 -13.89
CA GLY A 511 -4.45 4.63 -12.86
C GLY A 511 -5.27 3.57 -12.12
N HIS A 512 -6.59 3.78 -11.94
CA HIS A 512 -7.50 2.79 -11.34
C HIS A 512 -7.84 1.68 -12.34
N THR A 513 -6.88 0.83 -12.66
CA THR A 513 -7.00 -0.33 -13.56
C THR A 513 -6.24 -1.52 -12.97
N ASP A 514 -6.68 -2.75 -13.25
CA ASP A 514 -6.06 -3.94 -12.65
C ASP A 514 -4.74 -4.32 -13.35
N ASP A 515 -4.71 -4.16 -14.68
CA ASP A 515 -3.59 -4.52 -15.56
C ASP A 515 -3.59 -3.64 -16.83
N ASN A 516 -2.76 -4.02 -17.82
CA ASN A 516 -2.63 -3.30 -19.08
C ASN A 516 -3.88 -3.44 -19.95
N ASP A 517 -4.50 -4.62 -19.99
CA ASP A 517 -5.66 -4.88 -20.84
C ASP A 517 -6.86 -4.07 -20.34
N HIS A 518 -7.04 -3.98 -19.01
CA HIS A 518 -8.03 -3.10 -18.39
C HIS A 518 -7.72 -1.61 -18.68
N PHE A 519 -6.45 -1.18 -18.67
CA PHE A 519 -6.08 0.19 -19.09
C PHE A 519 -6.38 0.47 -20.56
N TRP A 520 -6.02 -0.43 -21.48
CA TRP A 520 -6.30 -0.25 -22.91
C TRP A 520 -7.79 -0.32 -23.22
N ALA A 521 -8.57 -1.09 -22.45
CA ALA A 521 -10.04 -1.08 -22.50
C ALA A 521 -10.64 0.26 -22.05
N GLN A 522 -9.99 1.02 -21.16
CA GLN A 522 -10.40 2.41 -20.89
C GLN A 522 -9.98 3.36 -22.02
N MET A 523 -8.76 3.20 -22.54
CA MET A 523 -8.24 3.98 -23.68
C MET A 523 -9.03 3.74 -24.97
N ASP A 524 -9.77 2.63 -25.09
CA ASP A 524 -10.73 2.37 -26.17
C ASP A 524 -11.90 3.37 -26.19
N TYR A 525 -12.21 4.07 -25.08
CA TYR A 525 -13.18 5.18 -25.06
C TYR A 525 -12.53 6.54 -25.39
N LEU A 526 -11.25 6.75 -25.04
CA LEU A 526 -10.55 8.02 -25.26
C LEU A 526 -9.99 8.17 -26.69
N THR A 527 -9.34 7.13 -27.20
CA THR A 527 -8.55 7.20 -28.43
C THR A 527 -9.39 7.49 -29.70
N PRO A 528 -10.62 6.95 -29.85
CA PRO A 528 -11.53 7.37 -30.92
C PRO A 528 -11.86 8.86 -30.88
N GLU A 529 -12.05 9.42 -29.69
CA GLU A 529 -12.36 10.84 -29.50
C GLU A 529 -11.16 11.73 -29.80
N LEU A 530 -9.95 11.36 -29.36
CA LEU A 530 -8.71 12.05 -29.76
C LEU A 530 -8.55 12.06 -31.29
N LYS A 531 -8.89 10.96 -31.98
CA LYS A 531 -8.91 10.91 -33.45
C LYS A 531 -10.02 11.76 -34.05
N ARG A 532 -11.20 11.83 -33.43
CA ARG A 532 -12.32 12.67 -33.89
C ARG A 532 -11.97 14.15 -33.84
N ILE A 533 -11.41 14.62 -32.71
CA ILE A 533 -11.14 16.03 -32.46
C ILE A 533 -9.90 16.56 -33.20
N LEU A 534 -8.90 15.72 -33.50
CA LEU A 534 -7.73 16.12 -34.28
C LEU A 534 -8.12 16.40 -35.74
N LYS A 535 -7.54 17.41 -36.38
CA LYS A 535 -7.77 17.72 -37.80
C LYS A 535 -7.15 16.68 -38.75
N PRO A 536 -7.73 16.44 -39.94
CA PRO A 536 -7.23 15.41 -40.86
C PRO A 536 -5.81 15.73 -41.35
N GLY A 537 -4.94 14.73 -41.30
CA GLY A 537 -3.53 14.83 -41.66
C GLY A 537 -2.61 15.42 -40.58
N ARG A 538 -3.13 15.84 -39.42
CA ARG A 538 -2.34 16.35 -38.28
C ARG A 538 -1.83 15.22 -37.37
N ILE A 539 -0.96 15.58 -36.42
CA ILE A 539 -0.18 14.66 -35.57
C ILE A 539 -0.77 14.54 -34.16
N TYR A 540 -0.70 13.32 -33.64
CA TYR A 540 -0.83 12.98 -32.23
C TYR A 540 0.53 12.43 -31.76
N ALA A 541 1.20 13.16 -30.87
CA ALA A 541 2.47 12.79 -30.27
C ALA A 541 2.24 12.29 -28.83
N CYS A 542 2.39 10.97 -28.63
CA CYS A 542 2.15 10.31 -27.36
C CYS A 542 3.46 9.95 -26.67
N HIS A 543 3.78 10.62 -25.56
CA HIS A 543 4.85 10.21 -24.66
C HIS A 543 4.44 8.98 -23.84
N VAL A 544 5.35 8.01 -23.70
CA VAL A 544 5.16 6.75 -22.98
C VAL A 544 6.50 6.20 -22.49
N LYS A 545 6.49 5.35 -21.46
CA LYS A 545 7.68 4.62 -20.98
C LYS A 545 7.37 3.16 -20.77
N ASP A 546 8.35 2.30 -21.02
CA ASP A 546 8.31 0.92 -20.55
C ASP A 546 8.44 0.83 -19.03
N ARG A 547 7.89 -0.24 -18.46
CA ARG A 547 7.76 -0.40 -17.01
C ARG A 547 8.46 -1.65 -16.53
N ILE A 548 9.14 -1.55 -15.39
CA ILE A 548 9.90 -2.66 -14.79
C ILE A 548 9.01 -3.41 -13.81
N LEU A 549 8.71 -4.67 -14.13
CA LEU A 549 7.94 -5.57 -13.29
C LEU A 549 8.88 -6.41 -12.41
N PHE A 550 8.61 -6.50 -11.12
CA PHE A 550 9.45 -7.26 -10.18
C PHE A 550 9.14 -8.77 -10.27
N GLY A 551 10.18 -9.62 -10.27
CA GLY A 551 10.05 -11.06 -10.51
C GLY A 551 9.25 -11.85 -9.47
N ASN A 552 9.08 -11.29 -8.27
CA ASN A 552 8.20 -11.83 -7.22
C ASN A 552 6.72 -11.47 -7.45
N VAL A 553 6.43 -10.41 -8.23
CA VAL A 553 5.07 -10.00 -8.61
C VAL A 553 4.62 -10.76 -9.86
N THR A 554 5.51 -10.93 -10.84
CA THR A 554 5.19 -11.68 -12.08
C THR A 554 5.31 -13.20 -11.94
N GLY A 555 5.90 -13.69 -10.85
CA GLY A 555 6.25 -15.10 -10.68
C GLY A 555 7.44 -15.58 -11.53
N ALA A 556 8.06 -14.70 -12.32
CA ALA A 556 9.18 -15.04 -13.20
C ALA A 556 10.52 -15.27 -12.47
N GLY A 557 10.60 -14.97 -11.16
CA GLY A 557 11.83 -15.10 -10.37
C GLY A 557 12.91 -14.04 -10.65
N ALA A 558 12.85 -13.37 -11.79
CA ALA A 558 13.72 -12.25 -12.18
C ALA A 558 12.90 -11.01 -12.59
N PRO A 559 13.42 -9.78 -12.46
CA PRO A 559 12.79 -8.57 -12.99
C PRO A 559 12.57 -8.66 -14.51
N THR A 560 11.42 -8.22 -14.98
CA THR A 560 11.01 -8.24 -16.39
C THR A 560 10.55 -6.86 -16.84
N VAL A 561 10.38 -6.65 -18.15
CA VAL A 561 9.95 -5.37 -18.72
C VAL A 561 8.57 -5.55 -19.37
N SER A 562 7.62 -4.68 -19.03
CA SER A 562 6.38 -4.50 -19.81
C SER A 562 6.69 -3.57 -20.97
N PRO A 563 6.56 -4.03 -22.24
CA PRO A 563 6.83 -3.26 -23.45
C PRO A 563 5.65 -2.34 -23.76
N PHE A 564 5.30 -1.48 -22.80
CA PHE A 564 4.12 -0.63 -22.82
C PHE A 564 4.12 0.35 -24.00
N HIS A 565 5.30 0.73 -24.51
CA HIS A 565 5.39 1.50 -25.75
C HIS A 565 4.90 0.73 -26.99
N CYS A 566 5.19 -0.58 -27.09
CA CYS A 566 4.68 -1.42 -28.18
C CYS A 566 3.16 -1.54 -28.12
N GLU A 567 2.60 -1.73 -26.92
CA GLU A 567 1.16 -1.79 -26.70
C GLU A 567 0.48 -0.48 -27.14
N ALA A 568 1.07 0.67 -26.79
CA ALA A 568 0.60 1.99 -27.22
C ALA A 568 0.62 2.16 -28.75
N ILE A 569 1.68 1.72 -29.45
CA ILE A 569 1.75 1.71 -30.91
C ILE A 569 0.59 0.91 -31.50
N MET A 570 0.39 -0.32 -31.02
CA MET A 570 -0.65 -1.23 -31.54
C MET A 570 -2.07 -0.69 -31.25
N HIS A 571 -2.27 -0.07 -30.09
CA HIS A 571 -3.54 0.58 -29.73
C HIS A 571 -3.88 1.77 -30.62
N GLY A 572 -2.91 2.65 -30.91
CA GLY A 572 -3.15 3.77 -31.84
C GLY A 572 -3.49 3.31 -33.26
N ILE A 573 -2.82 2.25 -33.74
CA ILE A 573 -3.09 1.63 -35.05
C ILE A 573 -4.48 0.95 -35.06
N LYS A 574 -4.87 0.24 -33.99
CA LYS A 574 -6.20 -0.38 -33.81
C LYS A 574 -7.33 0.64 -33.99
N HIS A 575 -7.17 1.85 -33.48
CA HIS A 575 -8.13 2.95 -33.64
C HIS A 575 -7.99 3.71 -34.98
N GLY A 576 -7.09 3.27 -35.86
CA GLY A 576 -6.91 3.74 -37.21
C GLY A 576 -6.25 5.11 -37.32
N PHE A 577 -5.31 5.42 -36.44
CA PHE A 577 -4.24 6.37 -36.75
C PHE A 577 -3.19 5.69 -37.65
N ASP A 578 -2.56 6.47 -38.53
CA ASP A 578 -1.37 6.02 -39.26
C ASP A 578 -0.15 6.20 -38.34
N TYR A 579 0.62 5.14 -38.08
CA TYR A 579 1.88 5.24 -37.33
C TYR A 579 2.98 5.86 -38.20
N MET A 580 3.59 6.94 -37.72
CA MET A 580 4.56 7.76 -38.45
C MET A 580 6.01 7.56 -37.98
N GLY A 581 6.23 6.99 -36.80
CA GLY A 581 7.55 6.76 -36.22
C GLY A 581 7.58 6.92 -34.69
N MET A 582 8.76 6.70 -34.12
CA MET A 582 9.00 6.80 -32.68
C MET A 582 10.33 7.52 -32.43
N ILE A 583 10.37 8.37 -31.41
CA ILE A 583 11.58 9.07 -30.94
C ILE A 583 11.96 8.51 -29.56
N THR A 584 13.25 8.27 -29.33
CA THR A 584 13.75 7.73 -28.05
C THR A 584 14.34 8.84 -27.18
N VAL A 585 13.86 8.92 -25.95
CA VAL A 585 14.30 9.86 -24.91
C VAL A 585 15.12 9.10 -23.87
N VAL A 586 16.37 9.50 -23.62
CA VAL A 586 17.28 8.71 -22.77
C VAL A 586 17.37 9.28 -21.36
N THR A 587 17.28 8.38 -20.38
CA THR A 587 17.24 8.70 -18.96
C THR A 587 18.55 8.34 -18.26
N ASP A 588 18.83 8.98 -17.11
CA ASP A 588 19.95 8.60 -16.23
C ASP A 588 19.67 7.23 -15.60
N VAL A 589 20.27 6.21 -16.22
CA VAL A 589 20.10 4.80 -15.84
C VAL A 589 20.62 4.53 -14.43
N VAL A 590 21.76 5.07 -13.98
CA VAL A 590 22.29 4.76 -12.64
C VAL A 590 21.43 5.36 -11.53
N ARG A 591 20.74 6.47 -11.80
CA ARG A 591 19.74 7.01 -10.88
C ARG A 591 18.44 6.19 -10.87
N GLU A 592 18.07 5.52 -11.97
CA GLU A 592 17.04 4.47 -11.97
C GLU A 592 17.49 3.20 -11.23
N ASN A 593 18.78 2.84 -11.28
CA ASN A 593 19.36 1.70 -10.56
C ASN A 593 19.29 1.89 -9.03
N ASN A 594 19.50 3.12 -8.55
CA ASN A 594 19.34 3.46 -7.14
C ASN A 594 17.90 3.39 -6.64
N GLN A 595 16.92 3.30 -7.56
CA GLN A 595 15.51 3.09 -7.25
C GLN A 595 15.05 1.64 -7.51
N THR A 596 15.84 0.82 -8.22
CA THR A 596 15.48 -0.55 -8.61
C THR A 596 16.68 -1.51 -8.56
N TYR A 597 16.60 -2.54 -7.71
CA TYR A 597 17.69 -3.51 -7.46
C TYR A 597 18.23 -4.27 -8.69
N ARG A 598 17.51 -4.22 -9.83
CA ARG A 598 17.79 -4.98 -11.06
C ARG A 598 19.07 -4.61 -11.80
N LEU A 599 19.64 -3.44 -11.52
CA LEU A 599 20.83 -2.89 -12.20
C LEU A 599 21.88 -2.39 -11.20
N GLY A 600 21.79 -2.80 -9.93
CA GLY A 600 22.77 -2.44 -8.90
C GLY A 600 24.12 -3.10 -9.17
N TRP A 601 25.21 -2.33 -9.11
CA TRP A 601 26.57 -2.81 -9.38
C TRP A 601 26.96 -4.03 -8.51
N THR A 602 26.64 -3.99 -7.20
CA THR A 602 26.87 -5.09 -6.25
C THR A 602 26.05 -6.36 -6.55
N GLU A 603 24.97 -6.25 -7.31
CA GLU A 603 24.19 -7.42 -7.77
C GLU A 603 24.71 -7.95 -9.10
N MET A 604 25.18 -7.06 -9.99
CA MET A 604 25.86 -7.41 -11.24
C MET A 604 27.15 -8.21 -10.99
N THR A 605 27.93 -7.84 -9.96
CA THR A 605 29.16 -8.57 -9.59
C THR A 605 28.92 -9.93 -8.93
N LYS A 606 27.68 -10.24 -8.53
CA LYS A 606 27.28 -11.58 -8.02
C LYS A 606 26.75 -12.48 -9.14
N ASP A 607 25.86 -11.93 -9.96
CA ASP A 607 25.24 -12.61 -11.10
C ASP A 607 24.73 -11.56 -12.10
N GLY A 608 25.39 -11.47 -13.24
CA GLY A 608 25.04 -10.54 -14.31
C GLY A 608 23.96 -11.02 -15.28
N THR A 609 23.52 -12.28 -15.20
CA THR A 609 22.53 -12.83 -16.14
C THR A 609 21.14 -12.19 -16.00
N LYS A 610 20.86 -11.62 -14.81
CA LYS A 610 19.65 -10.84 -14.49
C LYS A 610 19.73 -9.35 -14.86
N MET A 611 20.85 -8.89 -15.43
CA MET A 611 21.04 -7.48 -15.80
C MET A 611 20.21 -7.15 -17.04
N GLY A 612 19.23 -6.26 -16.88
CA GLY A 612 18.51 -5.66 -18.01
C GLY A 612 19.26 -4.48 -18.63
N VAL A 613 18.56 -3.71 -19.47
CA VAL A 613 19.03 -2.40 -19.95
C VAL A 613 18.28 -1.26 -19.25
N GLY A 614 18.84 -0.05 -19.26
CA GLY A 614 18.10 1.16 -18.88
C GLY A 614 16.79 1.29 -19.64
N SER A 615 15.75 1.85 -19.03
CA SER A 615 14.45 1.99 -19.68
C SER A 615 14.30 3.41 -20.22
N PRO A 616 14.60 3.68 -21.49
CA PRO A 616 14.35 4.99 -22.07
C PRO A 616 12.84 5.30 -22.08
N GLU A 617 12.55 6.58 -22.23
CA GLU A 617 11.24 7.12 -22.52
C GLU A 617 11.05 7.23 -24.05
N TYR A 618 9.82 7.28 -24.54
CA TYR A 618 9.51 7.25 -25.97
C TYR A 618 8.43 8.25 -26.32
N ILE A 619 8.49 8.81 -27.54
CA ILE A 619 7.39 9.58 -28.12
C ILE A 619 6.96 8.88 -29.40
N ILE A 620 5.73 8.37 -29.39
CA ILE A 620 5.10 7.70 -30.52
C ILE A 620 4.37 8.75 -31.35
N LEU A 621 4.69 8.81 -32.64
CA LEU A 621 4.10 9.74 -33.59
C LEU A 621 3.00 9.02 -34.38
N PHE A 622 1.78 9.49 -34.20
CA PHE A 622 0.60 9.07 -34.94
C PHE A 622 0.11 10.22 -35.84
N ARG A 623 -0.53 9.89 -36.95
CA ARG A 623 -1.17 10.85 -37.84
C ARG A 623 -2.63 10.46 -38.04
N LYS A 624 -3.56 11.42 -37.88
CA LYS A 624 -4.92 11.21 -38.36
C LYS A 624 -4.86 11.18 -39.90
N PRO A 625 -5.43 10.19 -40.59
CA PRO A 625 -5.48 10.22 -42.04
C PRO A 625 -6.13 11.50 -42.57
N GLN A 626 -5.59 12.04 -43.65
CA GLN A 626 -6.15 13.19 -44.36
C GLN A 626 -7.43 12.80 -45.12
N THR A 627 -8.28 13.79 -45.45
CA THR A 627 -9.57 13.53 -46.13
C THR A 627 -9.36 13.04 -47.56
N ASP A 628 -8.44 13.66 -48.32
CA ASP A 628 -8.05 13.23 -49.66
C ASP A 628 -6.75 12.42 -49.64
N ARG A 629 -6.86 11.10 -49.76
CA ARG A 629 -5.71 10.18 -49.79
C ARG A 629 -4.95 10.14 -51.12
N THR A 630 -5.38 10.87 -52.16
CA THR A 630 -4.64 10.94 -53.44
C THR A 630 -3.36 11.80 -53.35
N ARG A 631 -3.23 12.61 -52.28
CA ARG A 631 -2.07 13.46 -52.00
C ARG A 631 -1.59 13.22 -50.57
N GLY A 632 -0.27 13.23 -50.36
CA GLY A 632 0.34 12.93 -49.04
C GLY A 632 0.28 14.05 -48.00
N TYR A 633 -0.34 15.19 -48.31
CA TYR A 633 -0.37 16.36 -47.42
C TYR A 633 -1.51 16.28 -46.38
N ALA A 634 -1.44 17.10 -45.34
CA ALA A 634 -2.59 17.35 -44.47
C ALA A 634 -3.58 18.31 -45.16
N ASP A 635 -4.86 18.25 -44.77
CA ASP A 635 -5.91 19.14 -45.28
C ASP A 635 -5.55 20.62 -45.05
N ILE A 636 -4.93 20.92 -43.90
CA ILE A 636 -4.24 22.18 -43.60
C ILE A 636 -2.75 21.86 -43.37
N PRO A 637 -1.87 22.10 -44.35
CA PRO A 637 -0.43 21.81 -44.20
C PRO A 637 0.27 22.75 -43.22
N VAL A 638 1.10 22.19 -42.33
CA VAL A 638 2.17 22.94 -41.66
C VAL A 638 3.18 23.41 -42.72
N LYS A 639 3.56 24.68 -42.70
CA LYS A 639 4.44 25.30 -43.71
C LYS A 639 5.49 26.13 -43.01
N HIS A 640 6.72 26.02 -43.49
CA HIS A 640 7.83 26.89 -43.10
C HIS A 640 8.48 27.46 -44.36
N SER A 641 9.05 28.67 -44.28
CA SER A 641 9.95 29.13 -45.34
C SER A 641 11.24 28.31 -45.34
N LYS A 642 11.95 28.30 -46.48
CA LYS A 642 13.26 27.62 -46.58
C LYS A 642 14.36 28.32 -45.79
N ASP A 643 14.12 29.57 -45.41
CA ASP A 643 15.05 30.42 -44.68
C ASP A 643 14.92 30.21 -43.16
N GLU A 644 13.70 29.97 -42.66
CA GLU A 644 13.42 29.67 -41.23
C GLU A 644 13.60 28.18 -40.88
N TYR A 645 13.19 27.28 -41.78
CA TYR A 645 13.35 25.82 -41.62
C TYR A 645 14.28 25.29 -42.70
N THR A 646 15.57 25.56 -42.48
CA THR A 646 16.65 25.28 -43.42
C THR A 646 16.80 23.78 -43.71
N ARG A 647 17.43 23.43 -44.83
CA ARG A 647 17.72 22.04 -45.19
C ARG A 647 18.54 21.31 -44.12
N ALA A 648 19.44 22.02 -43.43
CA ALA A 648 20.23 21.46 -42.33
C ALA A 648 19.36 21.14 -41.11
N ARG A 649 18.47 22.06 -40.72
CA ARG A 649 17.46 21.82 -39.66
C ARG A 649 16.55 20.63 -40.04
N TRP A 650 16.01 20.62 -41.27
CA TRP A 650 15.24 19.49 -41.79
C TRP A 650 16.00 18.15 -41.76
N GLN A 651 17.30 18.11 -42.09
CA GLN A 651 18.07 16.86 -42.03
C GLN A 651 18.20 16.32 -40.60
N ILE A 652 18.44 17.20 -39.63
CA ILE A 652 18.43 16.83 -38.19
C ILE A 652 17.04 16.35 -37.79
N ASP A 653 16.00 17.12 -38.13
CA ASP A 653 14.62 16.82 -37.81
C ASP A 653 14.15 15.47 -38.40
N ALA A 654 14.40 15.24 -39.68
CA ALA A 654 13.96 14.06 -40.43
C ALA A 654 14.75 12.78 -40.11
N HIS A 655 15.95 12.90 -39.55
CA HIS A 655 16.75 11.75 -39.09
C HIS A 655 16.11 11.02 -37.89
N ALA A 656 15.05 11.60 -37.29
CA ALA A 656 14.48 11.27 -35.97
C ALA A 656 15.45 11.50 -34.79
N PHE A 657 16.65 12.05 -35.06
CA PHE A 657 17.84 12.03 -34.21
C PHE A 657 18.31 13.46 -33.87
N TRP A 658 18.06 13.92 -32.65
CA TRP A 658 18.27 15.33 -32.27
C TRP A 658 19.38 15.56 -31.24
N ARG A 659 20.15 16.63 -31.46
CA ARG A 659 21.28 17.10 -30.63
C ARG A 659 21.30 18.63 -30.51
N SER A 660 21.96 19.13 -29.47
CA SER A 660 22.36 20.55 -29.30
C SER A 660 23.89 20.72 -29.29
N SER A 661 24.37 21.94 -29.51
CA SER A 661 25.79 22.28 -29.75
C SER A 661 26.64 22.45 -28.49
N GLY A 662 27.93 22.07 -28.54
CA GLY A 662 28.93 22.39 -27.50
C GLY A 662 30.36 21.91 -27.83
N ASP A 663 31.40 22.65 -27.42
CA ASP A 663 32.80 22.55 -27.94
C ASP A 663 33.86 22.03 -26.94
N ARG A 664 34.94 21.42 -27.49
CA ARG A 664 36.22 20.96 -26.87
C ARG A 664 36.21 20.06 -25.61
N GLN A 665 37.33 19.36 -25.40
CA GLN A 665 37.62 18.31 -24.41
C GLN A 665 38.22 18.83 -23.07
N LEU A 666 38.10 18.02 -22.01
CA LEU A 666 38.64 18.19 -20.65
C LEU A 666 39.52 16.99 -20.23
N SER A 667 40.37 17.18 -19.22
CA SER A 667 41.32 16.17 -18.68
C SER A 667 40.90 15.58 -17.31
N PRO A 668 41.47 14.43 -16.88
CA PRO A 668 41.14 13.82 -15.59
C PRO A 668 41.45 14.70 -14.36
N ALA A 669 42.44 15.58 -14.44
CA ALA A 669 42.74 16.54 -13.37
C ALA A 669 41.69 17.65 -13.28
N GLU A 670 41.15 18.10 -14.42
CA GLU A 670 40.05 19.07 -14.48
C GLU A 670 38.73 18.43 -14.03
N LEU A 671 38.48 17.17 -14.39
CA LEU A 671 37.31 16.40 -13.92
C LEU A 671 37.34 16.22 -12.40
N ALA A 672 38.47 15.80 -11.81
CA ALA A 672 38.58 15.61 -10.36
C ALA A 672 38.43 16.91 -9.54
N ALA A 673 38.51 18.10 -10.16
CA ALA A 673 38.28 19.39 -9.53
C ALA A 673 36.80 19.86 -9.60
N LEU A 674 35.93 19.14 -10.32
CA LEU A 674 34.51 19.48 -10.44
C LEU A 674 33.67 18.83 -9.33
N PRO A 675 32.67 19.54 -8.78
CA PRO A 675 31.62 18.95 -7.97
C PRO A 675 30.94 17.76 -8.69
N PRO A 676 30.53 16.68 -7.99
CA PRO A 676 29.95 15.48 -8.61
C PRO A 676 28.72 15.73 -9.51
N ASP A 677 27.92 16.76 -9.20
CA ASP A 677 26.78 17.22 -10.01
C ASP A 677 27.19 17.84 -11.36
N LYS A 678 28.40 18.41 -11.44
CA LYS A 678 28.98 18.98 -12.67
C LYS A 678 29.82 17.98 -13.46
N LEU A 679 30.32 16.94 -12.79
CA LEU A 679 31.12 15.87 -13.41
C LEU A 679 30.37 15.19 -14.56
N SER A 680 29.09 14.84 -14.35
CA SER A 680 28.25 14.15 -15.34
C SER A 680 28.15 14.94 -16.64
N ARG A 681 27.82 16.23 -16.55
CA ARG A 681 27.73 17.13 -17.70
C ARG A 681 29.08 17.27 -18.42
N ALA A 682 30.14 17.54 -17.66
CA ALA A 682 31.49 17.71 -18.21
C ALA A 682 32.02 16.47 -18.94
N PHE A 683 31.71 15.27 -18.44
CA PHE A 683 32.11 14.01 -19.06
C PHE A 683 31.22 13.58 -20.22
N THR A 684 29.91 13.86 -20.15
CA THR A 684 28.97 13.76 -21.29
C THR A 684 29.47 14.64 -22.44
N ASP A 685 29.77 15.91 -22.14
CA ASP A 685 30.30 16.90 -23.10
C ASP A 685 31.65 16.46 -23.69
N TRP A 686 32.43 15.62 -23.02
CA TRP A 686 33.72 15.10 -23.51
C TRP A 686 33.57 13.86 -24.40
N THR A 687 32.73 12.92 -24.00
CA THR A 687 32.47 11.66 -24.73
C THR A 687 31.79 11.91 -26.09
N LEU A 688 30.98 12.96 -26.22
CA LEU A 688 30.39 13.38 -27.50
C LEU A 688 31.42 13.88 -28.55
N LYS A 689 32.63 14.24 -28.12
CA LYS A 689 33.66 14.89 -28.96
C LYS A 689 34.83 13.97 -29.32
N ASN A 690 34.73 12.70 -28.96
CA ASN A 690 35.75 11.68 -29.15
C ASN A 690 35.12 10.40 -29.66
N VAL A 691 35.93 9.51 -30.24
CA VAL A 691 35.52 8.11 -30.37
C VAL A 691 35.43 7.54 -28.96
N TYR A 692 34.26 7.02 -28.59
CA TYR A 692 34.06 6.36 -27.30
C TYR A 692 34.98 5.13 -27.21
N ASP A 693 35.94 5.17 -26.29
CA ASP A 693 36.79 4.03 -25.96
C ASP A 693 36.40 3.51 -24.58
N TYR A 694 35.87 2.28 -24.57
CA TYR A 694 35.35 1.62 -23.36
C TYR A 694 36.44 1.47 -22.29
N GLU A 695 37.64 1.01 -22.67
CA GLU A 695 38.76 0.78 -21.74
C GLU A 695 39.26 2.09 -21.11
N THR A 696 39.30 3.19 -21.87
CA THR A 696 39.62 4.52 -21.33
C THR A 696 38.51 5.08 -20.44
N HIS A 697 37.24 4.84 -20.76
CA HIS A 697 36.12 5.22 -19.87
C HIS A 697 36.24 4.50 -18.52
N VAL A 698 36.45 3.19 -18.53
CA VAL A 698 36.62 2.37 -17.32
C VAL A 698 37.82 2.85 -16.50
N ARG A 699 38.98 3.05 -17.15
CA ARG A 699 40.19 3.57 -16.49
C ARG A 699 39.99 4.95 -15.83
N ILE A 700 39.25 5.86 -16.47
CA ILE A 700 38.90 7.17 -15.87
C ILE A 700 38.00 6.97 -14.62
N GLY A 701 37.07 6.01 -14.67
CA GLY A 701 36.26 5.62 -13.52
C GLY A 701 37.09 5.08 -12.35
N GLU A 702 38.01 4.15 -12.61
CA GLU A 702 38.91 3.55 -11.61
C GLU A 702 39.85 4.59 -10.98
N GLU A 703 40.37 5.54 -11.76
CA GLU A 703 41.19 6.64 -11.25
C GLU A 703 40.40 7.62 -10.36
N LEU A 704 39.11 7.83 -10.64
CA LEU A 704 38.23 8.69 -9.83
C LEU A 704 37.72 7.97 -8.57
N GLU A 705 37.45 6.67 -8.64
CA GLU A 705 37.13 5.81 -7.49
C GLU A 705 38.30 5.79 -6.49
N THR A 706 39.54 5.64 -6.97
CA THR A 706 40.77 5.70 -6.15
C THR A 706 40.92 7.04 -5.40
N ARG A 707 40.27 8.11 -5.89
CA ARG A 707 40.25 9.45 -5.27
C ARG A 707 38.98 9.74 -4.47
N GLY A 708 38.04 8.78 -4.36
CA GLY A 708 36.75 8.97 -3.68
C GLY A 708 35.81 9.96 -4.38
N ALA A 709 36.00 10.21 -5.67
CA ALA A 709 35.28 11.24 -6.43
C ALA A 709 34.10 10.68 -7.27
N LEU A 710 33.91 9.36 -7.26
CA LEU A 710 32.85 8.67 -8.00
C LEU A 710 31.64 8.41 -7.05
N PRO A 711 30.43 8.92 -7.32
CA PRO A 711 29.26 8.72 -6.48
C PRO A 711 28.54 7.41 -6.82
N SER A 712 28.07 6.70 -5.79
CA SER A 712 27.27 5.48 -5.94
C SER A 712 25.77 5.72 -6.21
N SER A 713 25.28 6.96 -6.04
CA SER A 713 23.85 7.30 -6.00
C SER A 713 23.26 7.83 -7.32
N PHE A 714 24.08 8.10 -8.35
CA PHE A 714 23.67 8.57 -9.69
C PHE A 714 24.85 8.45 -10.68
N MET A 715 24.63 8.60 -12.00
CA MET A 715 25.72 8.49 -12.98
C MET A 715 26.50 9.81 -13.09
N SER A 716 27.75 9.82 -12.63
CA SER A 716 28.65 10.98 -12.80
C SER A 716 29.59 10.90 -14.00
N LEU A 717 29.73 9.71 -14.61
CA LEU A 717 30.46 9.49 -15.86
C LEU A 717 29.49 9.02 -16.96
N ALA A 718 28.36 9.70 -17.10
CA ALA A 718 27.39 9.38 -18.15
C ALA A 718 28.05 9.56 -19.53
N PRO A 719 28.17 8.51 -20.36
CA PRO A 719 28.65 8.68 -21.71
C PRO A 719 27.52 9.34 -22.54
N GLY A 720 27.80 10.50 -23.11
CA GLY A 720 26.93 11.08 -24.12
C GLY A 720 26.90 10.15 -25.33
N SER A 721 25.73 9.99 -25.94
CA SER A 721 25.62 9.11 -27.10
C SER A 721 26.41 9.68 -28.27
N GLY A 722 27.43 8.93 -28.73
CA GLY A 722 28.15 9.20 -29.98
C GLY A 722 27.24 9.14 -31.22
N ASP A 723 26.01 8.66 -31.04
CA ASP A 723 24.90 8.65 -32.01
C ASP A 723 23.76 9.64 -31.63
N GLY A 724 22.83 9.86 -32.56
CA GLY A 724 21.92 11.00 -32.57
C GLY A 724 20.46 10.78 -32.10
N MET A 725 19.90 9.57 -32.04
CA MET A 725 18.49 9.37 -31.57
C MET A 725 18.28 9.95 -30.17
N VAL A 726 19.32 9.83 -29.37
CA VAL A 726 19.33 9.81 -27.92
C VAL A 726 19.26 11.23 -27.36
N TRP A 727 18.07 11.67 -26.92
CA TRP A 727 17.91 12.86 -26.08
C TRP A 727 18.46 12.55 -24.68
N HIS A 728 19.78 12.63 -24.52
CA HIS A 728 20.51 12.44 -23.26
C HIS A 728 20.65 13.74 -22.46
N ASP A 729 20.15 14.85 -23.00
CA ASP A 729 20.26 16.20 -22.48
C ASP A 729 19.00 16.68 -21.73
N ILE A 730 17.93 15.88 -21.71
CA ILE A 730 16.67 16.21 -21.03
C ILE A 730 16.91 16.37 -19.54
N ASN A 731 16.74 17.59 -19.04
CA ASN A 731 16.91 17.85 -17.62
C ASN A 731 15.69 17.34 -16.86
N ARG A 732 15.80 16.15 -16.27
CA ARG A 732 14.75 15.52 -15.44
C ARG A 732 14.25 16.41 -14.29
N MET A 733 15.01 17.42 -13.87
CA MET A 733 14.58 18.38 -12.84
C MET A 733 13.76 19.56 -13.40
N LEU A 734 13.80 19.83 -14.72
CA LEU A 734 13.15 20.98 -15.35
C LEU A 734 11.66 20.72 -15.61
N THR A 735 10.89 20.83 -14.53
CA THR A 735 9.46 20.50 -14.45
C THR A 735 8.74 21.51 -13.56
N LEU A 736 7.42 21.61 -13.67
CA LEU A 736 6.61 22.53 -12.84
C LEU A 736 6.57 22.11 -11.34
N ASN A 737 7.04 20.91 -10.97
CA ASN A 737 7.23 20.50 -9.57
C ASN A 737 8.16 21.45 -8.78
N GLY A 738 9.06 22.19 -9.43
CA GLY A 738 9.91 23.18 -8.77
C GLY A 738 9.13 24.27 -8.04
N GLN A 739 8.00 24.72 -8.61
CA GLN A 739 7.15 25.76 -8.02
C GLN A 739 6.19 25.21 -6.95
N GLN A 740 5.81 23.93 -7.04
CA GLN A 740 5.07 23.25 -5.96
C GLN A 740 5.96 23.06 -4.73
N LYS A 741 7.21 22.64 -4.91
CA LYS A 741 8.20 22.49 -3.82
C LYS A 741 8.43 23.81 -3.07
N ALA A 742 8.49 24.94 -3.78
CA ALA A 742 8.63 26.26 -3.18
C ALA A 742 7.42 26.70 -2.34
N ARG A 743 6.22 26.16 -2.63
CA ARG A 743 4.96 26.43 -1.91
C ARG A 743 4.62 25.36 -0.85
N ASN A 744 5.49 24.36 -0.66
CA ASN A 744 5.32 23.25 0.28
C ASN A 744 3.99 22.46 0.12
N VAL A 745 3.51 22.31 -1.12
CA VAL A 745 2.33 21.52 -1.47
C VAL A 745 2.71 20.11 -1.97
N GLN A 746 1.74 19.20 -2.04
CA GLN A 746 1.94 17.83 -2.54
C GLN A 746 2.42 17.86 -4.00
N LEU A 747 3.60 17.28 -4.24
CA LEU A 747 4.22 17.23 -5.58
C LEU A 747 3.46 16.29 -6.52
N HIS A 748 3.45 16.64 -7.81
CA HIS A 748 2.99 15.73 -8.87
C HIS A 748 3.92 14.51 -8.99
N LEU A 749 3.33 13.31 -9.12
CA LEU A 749 4.07 12.03 -9.11
C LEU A 749 5.06 11.89 -10.27
N CYS A 750 4.63 12.22 -11.49
CA CYS A 750 5.42 12.07 -12.73
C CYS A 750 5.16 13.24 -13.70
N PRO A 751 5.70 14.45 -13.46
CA PRO A 751 5.53 15.57 -14.39
C PRO A 751 6.40 15.42 -15.64
N ILE A 752 5.85 15.74 -16.82
CA ILE A 752 6.62 15.84 -18.06
C ILE A 752 7.57 17.05 -18.04
N GLN A 753 8.76 16.89 -18.61
CA GLN A 753 9.82 17.89 -18.68
C GLN A 753 9.53 18.91 -19.80
N THR A 754 9.86 20.19 -19.56
CA THR A 754 9.55 21.27 -20.52
C THR A 754 10.28 21.11 -21.85
N ASP A 755 11.53 20.62 -21.83
CA ASP A 755 12.36 20.47 -23.03
C ASP A 755 11.74 19.52 -24.07
N ILE A 756 11.01 18.49 -23.60
CA ILE A 756 10.25 17.55 -24.44
C ILE A 756 9.11 18.28 -25.14
N VAL A 757 8.33 19.04 -24.37
CA VAL A 757 7.14 19.75 -24.83
C VAL A 757 7.50 20.81 -25.86
N ASP A 758 8.54 21.60 -25.60
CA ASP A 758 8.96 22.70 -26.49
C ASP A 758 9.36 22.19 -27.87
N ARG A 759 10.17 21.12 -27.92
CA ARG A 759 10.64 20.49 -29.18
C ARG A 759 9.45 19.99 -30.02
N LEU A 760 8.42 19.43 -29.38
CA LEU A 760 7.23 18.93 -30.07
C LEU A 760 6.30 20.06 -30.57
N ILE A 761 6.07 21.09 -29.77
CA ILE A 761 5.23 22.23 -30.16
C ILE A 761 5.84 22.97 -31.35
N GLU A 762 7.12 23.29 -31.29
CA GLU A 762 7.81 24.02 -32.35
C GLU A 762 7.80 23.27 -33.70
N ARG A 763 7.97 21.95 -33.67
CA ARG A 763 8.05 21.13 -34.87
C ARG A 763 6.70 20.86 -35.55
N TYR A 764 5.64 20.72 -34.76
CA TYR A 764 4.36 20.19 -35.26
C TYR A 764 3.20 21.20 -35.24
N SER A 765 3.44 22.46 -34.83
CA SER A 765 2.43 23.53 -34.84
C SER A 765 2.96 24.87 -35.36
N ASN A 766 2.11 25.60 -36.08
CA ASN A 766 2.35 27.00 -36.44
C ASN A 766 2.04 27.93 -35.24
N PRO A 767 2.60 29.16 -35.19
CA PRO A 767 2.16 30.18 -34.23
C PRO A 767 0.64 30.41 -34.30
N GLY A 768 0.01 30.62 -33.15
CA GLY A 768 -1.45 30.80 -33.01
C GLY A 768 -2.31 29.52 -33.10
N GLU A 769 -1.76 28.37 -33.49
CA GLU A 769 -2.49 27.09 -33.49
C GLU A 769 -2.77 26.55 -32.07
N LEU A 770 -3.73 25.63 -31.98
CA LEU A 770 -4.19 25.05 -30.72
C LEU A 770 -3.47 23.72 -30.41
N VAL A 771 -2.79 23.68 -29.27
CA VAL A 771 -2.12 22.49 -28.73
C VAL A 771 -2.94 21.94 -27.55
N TYR A 772 -3.36 20.69 -27.62
CA TYR A 772 -4.19 20.04 -26.60
C TYR A 772 -3.47 18.91 -25.84
N ASP A 773 -3.66 18.86 -24.52
CA ASP A 773 -3.21 17.77 -23.64
C ASP A 773 -4.37 17.20 -22.78
N PRO A 774 -4.84 15.97 -23.04
CA PRO A 774 -5.89 15.31 -22.26
C PRO A 774 -5.45 14.80 -20.87
N PHE A 775 -4.15 14.76 -20.56
CA PHE A 775 -3.60 14.31 -19.27
C PHE A 775 -2.74 15.43 -18.67
N CYS A 776 -3.37 16.59 -18.51
CA CYS A 776 -2.66 17.87 -18.44
C CYS A 776 -1.78 18.05 -17.19
N GLY A 777 -2.09 17.35 -16.09
CA GLY A 777 -1.33 17.38 -14.84
C GLY A 777 -1.12 18.80 -14.33
N LEU A 778 0.15 19.18 -14.17
CA LEU A 778 0.53 20.55 -13.76
C LEU A 778 0.39 21.62 -14.86
N GLY A 779 -0.19 21.30 -16.02
CA GLY A 779 -0.38 22.28 -17.10
C GLY A 779 0.83 22.49 -17.99
N THR A 780 1.84 21.60 -17.98
CA THR A 780 3.11 21.82 -18.70
C THR A 780 2.89 22.08 -20.19
N VAL A 781 2.07 21.28 -20.88
CA VAL A 781 1.81 21.44 -22.32
C VAL A 781 1.14 22.78 -22.66
N PRO A 782 -0.04 23.14 -22.11
CA PRO A 782 -0.65 24.43 -22.43
C PRO A 782 0.18 25.62 -21.93
N TYR A 783 0.90 25.50 -20.82
CA TYR A 783 1.82 26.54 -20.33
C TYR A 783 2.93 26.85 -21.34
N ARG A 784 3.59 25.82 -21.88
CA ARG A 784 4.62 26.00 -22.91
C ARG A 784 4.02 26.45 -24.24
N ALA A 785 2.83 25.99 -24.63
CA ALA A 785 2.13 26.47 -25.82
C ALA A 785 1.92 28.00 -25.78
N VAL A 786 1.39 28.54 -24.67
CA VAL A 786 1.20 29.99 -24.48
C VAL A 786 2.54 30.74 -24.56
N LYS A 787 3.58 30.24 -23.86
CA LYS A 787 4.94 30.83 -23.90
C LYS A 787 5.57 30.83 -25.30
N MET A 788 5.18 29.90 -26.16
CA MET A 788 5.68 29.77 -27.54
C MET A 788 4.76 30.43 -28.58
N GLY A 789 3.80 31.26 -28.16
CA GLY A 789 2.90 32.00 -29.05
C GLY A 789 1.83 31.13 -29.72
N ARG A 790 1.55 29.94 -29.18
CA ARG A 790 0.42 29.07 -29.56
C ARG A 790 -0.73 29.25 -28.56
N LYS A 791 -1.87 28.63 -28.82
CA LYS A 791 -2.96 28.50 -27.85
C LYS A 791 -2.85 27.16 -27.11
N GLY A 792 -3.02 27.17 -25.79
CA GLY A 792 -2.92 25.96 -24.96
C GLY A 792 -4.28 25.48 -24.46
N GLN A 793 -4.64 24.22 -24.70
CA GLN A 793 -5.83 23.61 -24.13
C GLN A 793 -5.46 22.35 -23.33
N GLY A 794 -6.21 22.04 -22.28
CA GLY A 794 -6.00 20.78 -21.56
C GLY A 794 -7.14 20.38 -20.63
N SER A 795 -7.09 19.12 -20.21
CA SER A 795 -8.03 18.48 -19.30
C SER A 795 -7.27 17.89 -18.12
N GLU A 796 -7.73 18.16 -16.90
CA GLU A 796 -7.13 17.61 -15.68
C GLU A 796 -8.21 17.14 -14.70
N LEU A 797 -8.09 15.93 -14.17
CA LEU A 797 -9.10 15.35 -13.27
C LEU A 797 -8.86 15.77 -11.81
N ASN A 798 -7.60 15.98 -11.39
CA ASN A 798 -7.24 16.38 -10.03
C ASN A 798 -7.47 17.90 -9.81
N PRO A 799 -8.37 18.33 -8.91
CA PRO A 799 -8.67 19.75 -8.69
C PRO A 799 -7.46 20.57 -8.22
N GLY A 800 -6.53 19.97 -7.48
CA GLY A 800 -5.31 20.65 -7.02
C GLY A 800 -4.36 20.99 -8.16
N TYR A 801 -4.13 20.03 -9.06
CA TYR A 801 -3.30 20.23 -10.24
C TYR A 801 -3.95 21.17 -11.26
N PHE A 802 -5.29 21.12 -11.40
CA PHE A 802 -6.07 22.11 -12.15
C PHE A 802 -5.89 23.53 -11.59
N LEU A 803 -6.05 23.75 -10.28
CA LEU A 803 -5.90 25.08 -9.68
C LEU A 803 -4.48 25.64 -9.84
N ASP A 804 -3.45 24.80 -9.70
CA ASP A 804 -2.05 25.17 -9.94
C ASP A 804 -1.81 25.56 -11.40
N SER A 805 -2.27 24.74 -12.35
CA SER A 805 -2.09 25.00 -13.78
C SER A 805 -2.81 26.26 -14.26
N VAL A 806 -3.99 26.58 -13.73
CA VAL A 806 -4.67 27.86 -13.99
C VAL A 806 -3.82 29.05 -13.53
N GLN A 807 -3.12 28.96 -12.40
CA GLN A 807 -2.22 30.03 -11.95
C GLN A 807 -1.02 30.19 -12.90
N TYR A 808 -0.39 29.09 -13.31
CA TYR A 808 0.73 29.12 -14.25
C TYR A 808 0.33 29.67 -15.63
N LEU A 809 -0.87 29.32 -16.13
CA LEU A 809 -1.40 29.80 -17.40
C LEU A 809 -1.71 31.30 -17.36
N LYS A 810 -2.32 31.81 -16.28
CA LYS A 810 -2.55 33.24 -16.09
C LYS A 810 -1.24 34.04 -16.08
N ALA A 811 -0.22 33.56 -15.37
CA ALA A 811 1.09 34.20 -15.35
C ALA A 811 1.78 34.15 -16.73
N ALA A 812 1.66 33.04 -17.46
CA ALA A 812 2.21 32.91 -18.81
C ALA A 812 1.54 33.87 -19.81
N GLU A 813 0.21 33.95 -19.78
CA GLU A 813 -0.57 34.85 -20.63
C GLU A 813 -0.25 36.31 -20.34
N GLN A 814 -0.20 36.71 -19.06
CA GLN A 814 0.19 38.06 -18.66
C GLN A 814 1.60 38.43 -19.15
N GLU A 815 2.58 37.54 -19.03
CA GLU A 815 3.95 37.83 -19.49
C GLU A 815 4.05 37.95 -21.03
N VAL A 816 3.23 37.20 -21.77
CA VAL A 816 3.18 37.24 -23.25
C VAL A 816 2.32 38.41 -23.78
N GLN A 817 1.38 38.92 -22.97
CA GLN A 817 0.62 40.15 -23.25
C GLN A 817 1.34 41.42 -22.78
N MET A 818 2.38 41.30 -21.93
CA MET A 818 3.13 42.44 -21.42
C MET A 818 3.98 43.03 -22.56
N PRO A 819 3.75 44.30 -22.96
CA PRO A 819 4.55 44.90 -24.03
C PRO A 819 6.01 44.99 -23.61
N SER A 820 6.91 44.56 -24.48
CA SER A 820 8.34 44.64 -24.26
C SER A 820 8.83 46.09 -24.27
N LEU A 821 10.00 46.36 -23.68
CA LEU A 821 10.59 47.70 -23.73
C LEU A 821 10.87 48.17 -25.18
N PHE A 822 11.00 47.24 -26.13
CA PHE A 822 11.20 47.51 -27.55
C PHE A 822 9.89 47.81 -28.29
N ASP A 823 8.76 47.35 -27.79
CA ASP A 823 7.43 47.61 -28.39
C ASP A 823 7.07 49.11 -28.29
N PHE A 824 7.67 49.83 -27.34
CA PHE A 824 7.60 51.29 -27.21
C PHE A 824 8.63 52.03 -28.07
N MET A 825 9.59 51.35 -28.69
CA MET A 825 10.62 51.95 -29.56
C MET A 825 10.24 51.94 -31.05
N GLU A 826 9.30 51.10 -31.48
CA GLU A 826 8.82 51.02 -32.87
C GLU A 826 7.61 51.92 -33.19
N ALA A 827 7.26 52.86 -32.30
CA ALA A 827 6.30 53.91 -32.64
C ALA A 827 6.92 54.85 -33.72
N PRO A 828 6.34 54.95 -34.94
CA PRO A 828 6.87 55.86 -35.94
C PRO A 828 6.73 57.30 -35.48
N ALA A 829 7.79 58.09 -35.60
CA ALA A 829 7.67 59.54 -35.47
C ALA A 829 6.75 60.07 -36.58
N ALA A 830 5.75 60.86 -36.18
CA ALA A 830 4.77 61.49 -37.07
C ALA A 830 5.35 62.69 -37.83
#